data_AF-A0AAD6FHU4-F1
#
_entry.id   AF-A0AAD6FHU4-F1
#
_cell.length_a   1.000
_cell.length_b   1.000
_cell.length_c   1.000
_cell.angle_alpha   90.00
_cell.angle_beta   90.00
_cell.angle_gamma   90.00
#
_symmetry.space_group_name_H-M   'P 1'
#
loop_
_entity.id
_entity.type
_entity.pdbx_description
1 polymer ?
#
loop_
_entity_poly.entity_id
_entity_poly.type
_entity_poly.pdbx_seq_one_letter_code
_entity_poly.pdbx_strand_id
1 'polypeptide(L)'
;MDFEDDLEFLLTGVSEFDLQGSAVSSEILVHGSLAFPIGTTKDGQTFLAGSYYGQGRVIVVSHEGFLGRQTLAPFWNNAIHWLDEGRQGVVGIASKNALAILSNSGLKCERTEFKEGLSVFVSTAYSDKHAKEIREFVAEGGGLLIGGHAWNWSQINPGQNELTHFPGNHILNTMGLSLLRGTIIGGLHKAPEPKQFIKDNYHFRHLLHRFSGHVAHGEKLSKHEEENLKRLGRDGSIFLHMDAKECSSYTQVVSSLTAIVCDSCPVKTPKDHLLLSLATEIYKVSPNPDALLPYLIKDNPLMPVVYNHKIKTDVDTAAEEWISTGLYLSPGMKTYIAMPEEIVNKGWKIQIVEGLEVTVQMAVPAPYYKSGVTTPADWSLLRTAPSPWAELEFENIILTVPSDVVRSLERPDELATLWDEIMRSIADLAAKPHKFPRKERFVTDVQISHGWMHAGYPIMAHKATAAELVSTAHIRGKGLWGAIHELGHNQQRGCWEFKPNTTECTCNLWSVYVHEEVFGIERGKAHPAMALKKRNGRAKTYAEGGKKLGTWSMWVALETYMQLQDKFGWDAFKKVFAAYFKISSPKDNNGKMNLYAVTFSQTVEMNLSAFFKSWGWPIDAATEEKLSTLPTWSDHPMVQYG
;
A
#
# COMPACT_ATOMS: atom_id res chain seq x y z
N MET A 1 -18.57 -28.56 -19.48
CA MET A 1 -18.31 -28.64 -20.93
C MET A 1 -16.82 -28.89 -21.05
N ASP A 2 -16.44 -29.90 -21.80
CA ASP A 2 -15.04 -30.23 -22.05
C ASP A 2 -14.66 -29.57 -23.37
N PHE A 3 -13.60 -28.75 -23.39
CA PHE A 3 -13.15 -27.99 -24.56
C PHE A 3 -12.07 -28.74 -25.36
N GLU A 4 -12.01 -30.07 -25.19
CA GLU A 4 -10.96 -30.93 -25.75
C GLU A 4 -10.97 -30.87 -27.27
N ASP A 5 -12.12 -31.14 -27.89
CA ASP A 5 -12.29 -31.11 -29.35
C ASP A 5 -11.96 -29.73 -29.94
N ASP A 6 -12.29 -28.65 -29.22
CA ASP A 6 -11.96 -27.28 -29.62
C ASP A 6 -10.45 -27.05 -29.64
N LEU A 7 -9.75 -27.46 -28.58
CA LEU A 7 -8.30 -27.35 -28.49
C LEU A 7 -7.59 -28.26 -29.50
N GLU A 8 -8.07 -29.48 -29.72
CA GLU A 8 -7.55 -30.37 -30.76
C GLU A 8 -7.65 -29.73 -32.16
N PHE A 9 -8.81 -29.15 -32.48
CA PHE A 9 -9.00 -28.44 -33.75
C PHE A 9 -8.07 -27.22 -33.87
N LEU A 10 -8.05 -26.37 -32.84
CA LEU A 10 -7.30 -25.11 -32.85
C LEU A 10 -5.78 -25.34 -32.90
N LEU A 11 -5.28 -26.38 -32.23
CA LEU A 11 -3.85 -26.67 -32.08
C LEU A 11 -3.31 -27.65 -33.14
N THR A 12 -4.12 -28.05 -34.12
CA THR A 12 -3.67 -28.94 -35.20
C THR A 12 -2.47 -28.33 -35.94
N GLY A 13 -1.31 -29.00 -35.86
CA GLY A 13 -0.06 -28.54 -36.48
C GLY A 13 0.65 -27.38 -35.74
N VAL A 14 0.22 -27.06 -34.52
CA VAL A 14 0.80 -26.00 -33.68
C VAL A 14 1.59 -26.64 -32.53
N SER A 15 2.91 -26.49 -32.52
CA SER A 15 3.78 -27.00 -31.45
C SER A 15 4.10 -25.96 -30.37
N GLU A 16 4.15 -24.69 -30.75
CA GLU A 16 4.52 -23.58 -29.86
C GLU A 16 3.91 -22.24 -30.31
N PHE A 17 3.75 -21.36 -29.33
CA PHE A 17 3.39 -19.96 -29.49
C PHE A 17 4.62 -19.10 -29.26
N ASP A 18 5.07 -18.42 -30.32
CA ASP A 18 6.16 -17.47 -30.28
C ASP A 18 5.67 -16.07 -29.91
N LEU A 19 5.91 -15.70 -28.65
CA LEU A 19 5.63 -14.38 -28.06
C LEU A 19 6.90 -13.54 -27.90
N GLN A 20 8.03 -13.91 -28.53
CA GLN A 20 9.28 -13.16 -28.42
C GLN A 20 9.21 -11.80 -29.14
N GLY A 21 10.19 -10.92 -28.88
CA GLY A 21 10.30 -9.59 -29.50
C GLY A 21 9.79 -8.46 -28.60
N SER A 22 9.49 -7.31 -29.21
CA SER A 22 9.13 -6.08 -28.48
C SER A 22 7.66 -5.97 -28.07
N ALA A 23 6.79 -6.86 -28.56
CA ALA A 23 5.37 -6.87 -28.23
C ALA A 23 5.16 -7.44 -26.81
N VAL A 24 4.69 -6.59 -25.89
CA VAL A 24 4.40 -6.99 -24.50
C VAL A 24 2.93 -7.35 -24.38
N SER A 25 2.63 -8.58 -23.99
CA SER A 25 1.26 -9.08 -23.84
C SER A 25 0.58 -8.57 -22.56
N SER A 26 -0.73 -8.39 -22.62
CA SER A 26 -1.57 -8.34 -21.40
C SER A 26 -1.95 -9.75 -20.92
N GLU A 27 -2.21 -9.91 -19.63
CA GLU A 27 -2.86 -11.12 -19.12
C GLU A 27 -4.36 -11.10 -19.47
N ILE A 28 -4.92 -12.27 -19.78
CA ILE A 28 -6.35 -12.46 -20.05
C ILE A 28 -6.99 -13.16 -18.86
N LEU A 29 -8.04 -12.55 -18.30
CA LEU A 29 -8.93 -13.20 -17.34
C LEU A 29 -9.98 -14.02 -18.10
N VAL A 30 -9.91 -15.34 -17.97
CA VAL A 30 -10.92 -16.27 -18.50
C VAL A 30 -11.94 -16.55 -17.38
N HIS A 31 -13.08 -15.87 -17.43
CA HIS A 31 -14.08 -15.90 -16.35
C HIS A 31 -15.45 -16.44 -16.76
N GLY A 32 -15.71 -16.60 -18.06
CA GLY A 32 -16.93 -17.22 -18.59
C GLY A 32 -17.00 -18.72 -18.27
N SER A 33 -18.20 -19.27 -18.21
CA SER A 33 -18.39 -20.74 -18.12
C SER A 33 -18.21 -21.45 -19.47
N LEU A 34 -18.26 -20.68 -20.56
CA LEU A 34 -18.05 -21.13 -21.93
C LEU A 34 -16.73 -20.61 -22.51
N ALA A 35 -15.90 -20.00 -21.67
CA ALA A 35 -14.60 -19.46 -22.04
C ALA A 35 -13.50 -20.43 -21.59
N PHE A 36 -12.43 -20.52 -22.36
CA PHE A 36 -11.33 -21.43 -22.08
C PHE A 36 -10.00 -20.82 -22.54
N PRO A 37 -8.91 -21.05 -21.80
CA PRO A 37 -7.58 -20.66 -22.26
C PRO A 37 -7.15 -21.57 -23.41
N ILE A 38 -6.41 -21.02 -24.36
CA ILE A 38 -5.80 -21.73 -25.49
C ILE A 38 -4.27 -21.73 -25.35
N GLY A 39 -3.71 -20.60 -24.90
CA GLY A 39 -2.27 -20.43 -24.70
C GLY A 39 -1.96 -19.78 -23.36
N THR A 40 -1.08 -20.42 -22.59
CA THR A 40 -0.67 -19.96 -21.24
C THR A 40 0.85 -19.95 -21.07
N THR A 41 1.35 -19.10 -20.18
CA THR A 41 2.74 -19.18 -19.71
C THR A 41 2.95 -20.42 -18.84
N LYS A 42 4.23 -20.74 -18.52
CA LYS A 42 4.55 -21.82 -17.56
C LYS A 42 3.96 -21.57 -16.18
N ASP A 43 3.80 -20.30 -15.82
CA ASP A 43 3.20 -19.87 -14.56
C ASP A 43 1.67 -19.76 -14.66
N GLY A 44 1.09 -20.20 -15.79
CA GLY A 44 -0.35 -20.31 -16.02
C GLY A 44 -1.04 -19.02 -16.48
N GLN A 45 -0.32 -17.92 -16.73
CA GLN A 45 -0.94 -16.68 -17.20
C GLN A 45 -1.43 -16.84 -18.65
N THR A 46 -2.70 -16.52 -18.90
CA THR A 46 -3.32 -16.71 -20.21
C THR A 46 -3.03 -15.53 -21.13
N PHE A 47 -2.55 -15.81 -22.34
CA PHE A 47 -2.28 -14.81 -23.39
C PHE A 47 -3.13 -15.02 -24.65
N LEU A 48 -3.81 -16.17 -24.75
CA LEU A 48 -4.69 -16.53 -25.86
C LEU A 48 -5.84 -17.35 -25.29
N ALA A 49 -7.07 -16.97 -25.60
CA ALA A 49 -8.27 -17.62 -25.07
C ALA A 49 -9.41 -17.65 -26.09
N GLY A 50 -10.26 -18.66 -25.95
CA GLY A 50 -11.47 -18.86 -26.72
C GLY A 50 -12.72 -18.73 -25.85
N SER A 51 -13.87 -18.48 -26.46
CA SER A 51 -15.15 -18.55 -25.78
C SER A 51 -16.30 -18.79 -26.76
N TYR A 52 -17.39 -19.36 -26.26
CA TYR A 52 -18.69 -19.36 -26.93
C TYR A 52 -19.58 -18.26 -26.36
N TYR A 53 -20.30 -17.57 -27.24
CA TYR A 53 -21.28 -16.55 -26.85
C TYR A 53 -22.50 -16.61 -27.75
N GLY A 54 -23.66 -16.92 -27.17
CA GLY A 54 -24.85 -17.28 -27.94
C GLY A 54 -24.56 -18.51 -28.82
N GLN A 55 -24.76 -18.37 -30.13
CA GLN A 55 -24.44 -19.40 -31.13
C GLN A 55 -23.05 -19.22 -31.75
N GLY A 56 -22.37 -18.11 -31.47
CA GLY A 56 -21.08 -17.78 -32.08
C GLY A 56 -19.87 -18.11 -31.22
N ARG A 57 -18.72 -17.75 -31.77
CA ARG A 57 -17.40 -18.14 -31.27
C ARG A 57 -16.46 -16.94 -31.23
N VAL A 58 -15.60 -16.90 -30.22
CA VAL A 58 -14.71 -15.76 -29.95
C VAL A 58 -13.30 -16.25 -29.68
N ILE A 59 -12.30 -15.61 -30.28
CA ILE A 59 -10.89 -15.76 -29.91
C ILE A 59 -10.32 -14.38 -29.58
N VAL A 60 -9.62 -14.30 -28.45
CA VAL A 60 -8.89 -13.10 -28.01
C VAL A 60 -7.41 -13.40 -27.86
N VAL A 61 -6.58 -12.50 -28.37
CA VAL A 61 -5.12 -12.53 -28.20
C VAL A 61 -4.63 -11.27 -27.50
N SER A 62 -3.73 -11.46 -26.56
CA SER A 62 -3.20 -10.44 -25.61
C SER A 62 -2.37 -9.31 -26.22
N HIS A 63 -2.24 -9.26 -27.55
CA HIS A 63 -1.62 -8.16 -28.29
C HIS A 63 -1.98 -8.28 -29.79
N GLU A 64 -2.38 -7.18 -30.42
CA GLU A 64 -2.78 -7.11 -31.83
C GLU A 64 -1.63 -7.42 -32.80
N GLY A 65 -0.39 -7.16 -32.37
CA GLY A 65 0.82 -7.48 -33.14
C GLY A 65 0.98 -8.96 -33.48
N PHE A 66 0.40 -9.87 -32.70
CA PHE A 66 0.51 -11.31 -32.97
C PHE A 66 -0.36 -11.77 -34.14
N LEU A 67 -1.40 -11.00 -34.50
CA LEU A 67 -2.26 -11.31 -35.65
C LEU A 67 -1.49 -11.30 -36.97
N GLY A 68 -0.37 -10.57 -37.06
CA GLY A 68 0.50 -10.50 -38.23
C GLY A 68 1.79 -11.31 -38.12
N ARG A 69 1.92 -12.16 -37.10
CA ARG A 69 3.16 -12.92 -36.86
C ARG A 69 3.15 -14.25 -37.61
N GLN A 70 4.11 -14.41 -38.53
CA GLN A 70 4.17 -15.58 -39.41
C GLN A 70 4.37 -16.91 -38.68
N THR A 71 5.10 -16.92 -37.56
CA THR A 71 5.27 -18.12 -36.73
C THR A 71 3.94 -18.62 -36.14
N LEU A 72 2.90 -17.78 -36.09
CA LEU A 72 1.56 -18.12 -35.62
C LEU A 72 0.56 -18.39 -36.75
N ALA A 73 0.99 -18.34 -38.02
CA ALA A 73 0.11 -18.53 -39.18
C ALA A 73 -0.67 -19.85 -39.17
N PRO A 74 -0.09 -21.02 -38.79
CA PRO A 74 -0.85 -22.27 -38.71
C PRO A 74 -2.03 -22.17 -37.73
N PHE A 75 -1.79 -21.58 -36.55
CA PHE A 75 -2.84 -21.36 -35.56
C PHE A 75 -3.92 -20.43 -36.10
N TRP A 76 -3.55 -19.31 -36.72
CA TRP A 76 -4.51 -18.34 -37.23
C TRP A 76 -5.39 -18.92 -38.35
N ASN A 77 -4.85 -19.82 -39.15
CA ASN A 77 -5.64 -20.55 -40.15
C ASN A 77 -6.71 -21.42 -39.46
N ASN A 78 -6.32 -22.23 -38.47
CA ASN A 78 -7.25 -23.05 -37.70
C ASN A 78 -8.29 -22.18 -36.99
N ALA A 79 -7.86 -21.09 -36.34
CA ALA A 79 -8.72 -20.15 -35.62
C ALA A 79 -9.81 -19.55 -36.51
N ILE A 80 -9.48 -19.12 -37.73
CA ILE A 80 -10.47 -18.54 -38.64
C ILE A 80 -11.50 -19.59 -39.10
N HIS A 81 -11.08 -20.82 -39.40
CA HIS A 81 -12.02 -21.91 -39.74
C HIS A 81 -12.89 -22.31 -38.55
N TRP A 82 -12.32 -22.33 -37.35
CA TRP A 82 -13.07 -22.59 -36.11
C TRP A 82 -14.12 -21.50 -35.86
N LEU A 83 -13.77 -20.24 -36.11
CA LEU A 83 -14.67 -19.10 -35.96
C LEU A 83 -15.77 -19.07 -37.04
N ASP A 84 -15.45 -19.42 -38.29
CA ASP A 84 -16.39 -19.46 -39.42
C ASP A 84 -17.37 -20.64 -39.34
N GLU A 85 -16.98 -21.74 -38.69
CA GLU A 85 -17.82 -22.94 -38.51
C GLU A 85 -18.36 -23.50 -39.84
N GLY A 86 -17.60 -23.35 -40.93
CA GLY A 86 -17.99 -23.83 -42.25
C GLY A 86 -19.09 -23.01 -42.93
N ARG A 87 -19.44 -21.82 -42.44
CA ARG A 87 -20.38 -20.89 -43.10
C ARG A 87 -19.86 -20.42 -44.46
N GLN A 88 -18.55 -20.43 -44.68
CA GLN A 88 -17.89 -20.01 -45.93
C GLN A 88 -18.27 -18.59 -46.36
N GLY A 89 -18.53 -17.71 -45.38
CA GLY A 89 -18.93 -16.32 -45.61
C GLY A 89 -17.73 -15.38 -45.77
N VAL A 90 -17.99 -14.07 -45.68
CA VAL A 90 -16.94 -13.06 -45.79
C VAL A 90 -16.27 -12.85 -44.43
N VAL A 91 -14.94 -12.99 -44.40
CA VAL A 91 -14.09 -12.61 -43.26
C VAL A 91 -13.75 -11.12 -43.38
N GLY A 92 -14.34 -10.29 -42.52
CA GLY A 92 -14.07 -8.86 -42.47
C GLY A 92 -12.88 -8.53 -41.57
N ILE A 93 -11.86 -7.87 -42.11
CA ILE A 93 -10.59 -7.62 -41.40
C ILE A 93 -10.34 -6.12 -41.26
N ALA A 94 -10.48 -5.59 -40.04
CA ALA A 94 -10.16 -4.20 -39.71
C ALA A 94 -8.65 -4.02 -39.42
N SER A 95 -8.00 -5.04 -38.84
CA SER A 95 -6.57 -5.00 -38.51
C SER A 95 -5.67 -5.17 -39.74
N LYS A 96 -4.89 -4.14 -40.08
CA LYS A 96 -3.92 -4.19 -41.19
C LYS A 96 -2.91 -5.35 -41.05
N ASN A 97 -2.52 -5.67 -39.82
CA ASN A 97 -1.49 -6.68 -39.55
C ASN A 97 -1.99 -8.10 -39.83
N ALA A 98 -3.30 -8.35 -39.69
CA ALA A 98 -3.89 -9.68 -39.86
C ALA A 98 -4.10 -10.06 -41.34
N LEU A 99 -4.36 -9.09 -42.22
CA LEU A 99 -4.81 -9.32 -43.58
C LEU A 99 -3.88 -10.25 -44.38
N ALA A 100 -2.56 -10.07 -44.27
CA ALA A 100 -1.60 -10.85 -45.03
C ALA A 100 -1.58 -12.34 -44.67
N ILE A 101 -1.79 -12.68 -43.39
CA ILE A 101 -1.81 -14.07 -42.93
C ILE A 101 -3.17 -14.70 -43.23
N LEU A 102 -4.25 -14.00 -42.86
CA LEU A 102 -5.60 -14.56 -42.93
C LEU A 102 -6.11 -14.73 -44.36
N SER A 103 -5.62 -13.93 -45.32
CA SER A 103 -5.98 -14.08 -46.73
C SER A 103 -5.51 -15.42 -47.34
N ASN A 104 -4.58 -16.12 -46.70
CA ASN A 104 -4.11 -17.44 -47.14
C ASN A 104 -4.97 -18.59 -46.60
N SER A 105 -6.04 -18.30 -45.84
CA SER A 105 -6.91 -19.32 -45.24
C SER A 105 -7.79 -20.09 -46.22
N GLY A 106 -7.95 -19.57 -47.44
CA GLY A 106 -8.90 -20.08 -48.43
C GLY A 106 -10.32 -19.52 -48.30
N LEU A 107 -10.61 -18.76 -47.23
CA LEU A 107 -11.88 -18.04 -47.08
C LEU A 107 -11.85 -16.66 -47.76
N LYS A 108 -13.03 -16.16 -48.13
CA LYS A 108 -13.16 -14.83 -48.74
C LYS A 108 -12.88 -13.74 -47.71
N CYS A 109 -11.68 -13.16 -47.75
CA CYS A 109 -11.27 -12.08 -46.86
C CYS A 109 -11.47 -10.70 -47.51
N GLU A 110 -12.03 -9.76 -46.77
CA GLU A 110 -12.21 -8.35 -47.19
C GLU A 110 -11.66 -7.43 -46.11
N ARG A 111 -10.91 -6.40 -46.50
CA ARG A 111 -10.51 -5.34 -45.59
C ARG A 111 -11.67 -4.38 -45.37
N THR A 112 -12.22 -4.36 -44.17
CA THR A 112 -13.44 -3.59 -43.86
C THR A 112 -13.57 -3.35 -42.37
N GLU A 113 -14.27 -2.28 -42.00
CA GLU A 113 -14.79 -2.10 -40.63
C GLU A 113 -15.97 -3.05 -40.38
N PHE A 114 -16.51 -3.08 -39.16
CA PHE A 114 -17.67 -3.91 -38.89
C PHE A 114 -18.84 -3.55 -39.81
N LYS A 115 -19.46 -4.57 -40.43
CA LYS A 115 -20.65 -4.45 -41.28
C LYS A 115 -21.47 -5.74 -41.18
N GLU A 116 -22.75 -5.65 -41.53
CA GLU A 116 -23.63 -6.82 -41.61
C GLU A 116 -23.20 -7.79 -42.73
N GLY A 117 -23.52 -9.08 -42.57
CA GLY A 117 -23.26 -10.13 -43.56
C GLY A 117 -21.85 -10.74 -43.54
N LEU A 118 -21.01 -10.38 -42.55
CA LEU A 118 -19.74 -11.07 -42.30
C LEU A 118 -20.00 -12.46 -41.69
N SER A 119 -19.10 -13.43 -41.90
CA SER A 119 -19.10 -14.69 -41.14
C SER A 119 -18.12 -14.65 -39.97
N VAL A 120 -17.02 -13.92 -40.14
CA VAL A 120 -16.02 -13.66 -39.11
C VAL A 120 -15.60 -12.19 -39.17
N PHE A 121 -15.50 -11.54 -38.02
CA PHE A 121 -14.95 -10.19 -37.89
C PHE A 121 -13.63 -10.21 -37.12
N VAL A 122 -12.59 -9.59 -37.70
CA VAL A 122 -11.25 -9.51 -37.14
C VAL A 122 -10.92 -8.07 -36.79
N SER A 123 -10.76 -7.77 -35.51
CA SER A 123 -10.62 -6.40 -35.00
C SER A 123 -9.48 -6.25 -33.99
N THR A 124 -9.22 -4.99 -33.60
CA THR A 124 -8.38 -4.66 -32.45
C THR A 124 -9.23 -4.31 -31.23
N ALA A 125 -8.64 -4.40 -30.03
CA ALA A 125 -9.33 -4.14 -28.76
C ALA A 125 -9.44 -2.64 -28.39
N TYR A 126 -9.19 -1.71 -29.33
CA TYR A 126 -9.05 -0.28 -29.06
C TYR A 126 -10.26 0.57 -29.43
N SER A 127 -11.33 -0.05 -29.92
CA SER A 127 -12.56 0.63 -30.32
C SER A 127 -13.77 -0.19 -29.87
N ASP A 128 -14.74 0.50 -29.29
CA ASP A 128 -16.03 -0.02 -28.84
C ASP A 128 -17.22 0.61 -29.61
N LYS A 129 -16.93 1.34 -30.69
CA LYS A 129 -17.94 2.07 -31.49
C LYS A 129 -19.12 1.19 -31.94
N HIS A 130 -18.85 -0.09 -32.22
CA HIS A 130 -19.83 -1.08 -32.67
C HIS A 130 -20.00 -2.21 -31.64
N ALA A 131 -19.72 -1.96 -30.35
CA ALA A 131 -19.68 -3.02 -29.35
C ALA A 131 -21.02 -3.75 -29.20
N LYS A 132 -22.16 -3.05 -29.34
CA LYS A 132 -23.48 -3.67 -29.27
C LYS A 132 -23.71 -4.60 -30.47
N GLU A 133 -23.46 -4.09 -31.67
CA GLU A 133 -23.67 -4.81 -32.93
C GLU A 133 -22.73 -6.01 -33.05
N ILE A 134 -21.48 -5.89 -32.59
CA ILE A 134 -20.52 -7.00 -32.52
C ILE A 134 -21.03 -8.08 -31.55
N ARG A 135 -21.54 -7.69 -30.37
CA ARG A 135 -22.10 -8.66 -29.42
C ARG A 135 -23.32 -9.38 -30.01
N GLU A 136 -24.22 -8.66 -30.66
CA GLU A 136 -25.40 -9.24 -31.34
C GLU A 136 -24.97 -10.20 -32.47
N PHE A 137 -24.04 -9.77 -33.32
CA PHE A 137 -23.46 -10.59 -34.39
C PHE A 137 -22.89 -11.92 -33.89
N VAL A 138 -22.09 -11.89 -32.82
CA VAL A 138 -21.55 -13.13 -32.24
C VAL A 138 -22.67 -13.95 -31.60
N ALA A 139 -23.60 -13.33 -30.88
CA ALA A 139 -24.72 -14.05 -30.26
C ALA A 139 -25.56 -14.83 -31.29
N GLU A 140 -25.69 -14.29 -32.51
CA GLU A 140 -26.43 -14.86 -33.63
C GLU A 140 -25.64 -15.91 -34.45
N GLY A 141 -24.39 -16.21 -34.09
CA GLY A 141 -23.58 -17.24 -34.74
C GLY A 141 -22.29 -16.74 -35.39
N GLY A 142 -22.04 -15.43 -35.39
CA GLY A 142 -20.83 -14.84 -35.95
C GLY A 142 -19.54 -15.24 -35.21
N GLY A 143 -18.43 -15.24 -35.94
CA GLY A 143 -17.09 -15.44 -35.36
C GLY A 143 -16.39 -14.10 -35.06
N LEU A 144 -15.79 -13.94 -33.89
CA LEU A 144 -14.99 -12.77 -33.54
C LEU A 144 -13.54 -13.15 -33.23
N LEU A 145 -12.59 -12.53 -33.93
CA LEU A 145 -11.18 -12.54 -33.57
C LEU A 145 -10.75 -11.13 -33.16
N ILE A 146 -10.29 -10.97 -31.93
CA ILE A 146 -9.90 -9.66 -31.40
C ILE A 146 -8.50 -9.69 -30.78
N GLY A 147 -7.64 -8.77 -31.21
CA GLY A 147 -6.29 -8.63 -30.67
C GLY A 147 -6.10 -7.30 -29.97
N GLY A 148 -5.46 -7.29 -28.80
CA GLY A 148 -5.05 -6.04 -28.16
C GLY A 148 -4.53 -6.23 -26.74
N HIS A 149 -4.01 -5.15 -26.17
CA HIS A 149 -3.40 -5.14 -24.85
C HIS A 149 -3.90 -3.94 -24.01
N ALA A 150 -4.27 -4.19 -22.77
CA ALA A 150 -4.80 -3.17 -21.85
C ALA A 150 -3.71 -2.51 -20.98
N TRP A 151 -2.52 -3.11 -20.84
CA TRP A 151 -1.45 -2.57 -19.99
C TRP A 151 -1.03 -1.15 -20.40
N ASN A 152 -0.88 -0.88 -21.69
CA ASN A 152 -0.44 0.42 -22.19
C ASN A 152 -1.55 1.47 -22.00
N TRP A 153 -2.79 1.10 -22.30
CA TRP A 153 -3.96 1.93 -22.04
C TRP A 153 -4.05 2.31 -20.55
N SER A 154 -3.78 1.36 -19.65
CA SER A 154 -3.82 1.58 -18.20
C SER A 154 -2.74 2.53 -17.71
N GLN A 155 -1.57 2.57 -18.36
CA GLN A 155 -0.50 3.54 -18.05
C GLN A 155 -0.89 4.96 -18.47
N ILE A 156 -1.60 5.10 -19.59
CA ILE A 156 -2.02 6.40 -20.12
C ILE A 156 -3.28 6.93 -19.39
N ASN A 157 -4.05 6.04 -18.75
CA ASN A 157 -5.28 6.38 -18.02
C ASN A 157 -5.17 6.03 -16.51
N PRO A 158 -4.30 6.73 -15.76
CA PRO A 158 -4.10 6.43 -14.34
C PRO A 158 -5.39 6.64 -13.55
N GLY A 159 -5.68 5.72 -12.63
CA GLY A 159 -6.89 5.75 -11.79
C GLY A 159 -8.15 5.18 -12.45
N GLN A 160 -8.13 4.90 -13.76
CA GLN A 160 -9.23 4.22 -14.43
C GLN A 160 -9.14 2.69 -14.27
N ASN A 161 -10.30 2.03 -14.28
CA ASN A 161 -10.41 0.58 -14.23
C ASN A 161 -10.52 0.02 -15.66
N GLU A 162 -9.53 -0.79 -16.07
CA GLU A 162 -9.48 -1.39 -17.40
C GLU A 162 -10.66 -2.33 -17.67
N LEU A 163 -11.20 -2.99 -16.65
CA LEU A 163 -12.32 -3.91 -16.84
C LEU A 163 -13.58 -3.18 -17.30
N THR A 164 -13.75 -1.92 -16.91
CA THR A 164 -14.98 -1.15 -17.17
C THR A 164 -14.81 0.01 -18.13
N HIS A 165 -13.58 0.41 -18.46
CA HIS A 165 -13.31 1.58 -19.31
C HIS A 165 -12.43 1.26 -20.52
N PHE A 166 -11.75 0.09 -20.57
CA PHE A 166 -10.99 -0.28 -21.75
C PHE A 166 -11.95 -0.73 -22.87
N PRO A 167 -11.90 -0.14 -24.09
CA PRO A 167 -12.88 -0.39 -25.15
C PRO A 167 -13.08 -1.87 -25.48
N GLY A 168 -12.01 -2.66 -25.57
CA GLY A 168 -12.09 -4.09 -25.85
C GLY A 168 -12.87 -4.88 -24.79
N ASN A 169 -12.80 -4.47 -23.52
CA ASN A 169 -13.51 -5.13 -22.43
C ASN A 169 -15.02 -4.83 -22.46
N HIS A 170 -15.47 -3.73 -23.10
CA HIS A 170 -16.89 -3.49 -23.34
C HIS A 170 -17.51 -4.57 -24.24
N ILE A 171 -16.70 -5.23 -25.08
CA ILE A 171 -17.12 -6.35 -25.94
C ILE A 171 -16.88 -7.68 -25.24
N LEU A 172 -15.67 -7.89 -24.72
CA LEU A 172 -15.19 -9.19 -24.25
C LEU A 172 -15.83 -9.64 -22.93
N ASN A 173 -16.16 -8.71 -22.01
CA ASN A 173 -16.67 -9.08 -20.69
C ASN A 173 -17.96 -9.90 -20.76
N THR A 174 -18.88 -9.56 -21.68
CA THR A 174 -20.13 -10.34 -21.87
C THR A 174 -19.86 -11.73 -22.44
N MET A 175 -18.73 -11.90 -23.11
CA MET A 175 -18.28 -13.16 -23.70
C MET A 175 -17.40 -13.98 -22.73
N GLY A 176 -17.24 -13.53 -21.47
CA GLY A 176 -16.51 -14.28 -20.46
C GLY A 176 -14.99 -14.09 -20.46
N LEU A 177 -14.50 -13.05 -21.12
CA LEU A 177 -13.08 -12.76 -21.31
C LEU A 177 -12.78 -11.31 -20.94
N SER A 178 -11.63 -11.02 -20.33
CA SER A 178 -11.18 -9.64 -20.08
C SER A 178 -9.68 -9.49 -20.27
N LEU A 179 -9.25 -8.40 -20.90
CA LEU A 179 -7.85 -7.99 -20.98
C LEU A 179 -7.47 -7.17 -19.75
N LEU A 180 -6.40 -7.58 -19.06
CA LEU A 180 -5.94 -6.99 -17.80
C LEU A 180 -4.77 -6.03 -18.00
N ARG A 181 -4.53 -5.15 -17.02
CA ARG A 181 -3.33 -4.30 -17.00
C ARG A 181 -2.01 -5.06 -16.78
N GLY A 182 -2.09 -6.28 -16.25
CA GLY A 182 -0.92 -7.12 -15.95
C GLY A 182 -0.20 -7.52 -17.23
N THR A 183 1.13 -7.52 -17.20
CA THR A 183 1.95 -7.89 -18.36
C THR A 183 2.40 -9.34 -18.30
N ILE A 184 2.56 -9.93 -19.47
CA ILE A 184 3.18 -11.25 -19.65
C ILE A 184 4.54 -11.06 -20.31
N ILE A 185 5.56 -11.69 -19.73
CA ILE A 185 6.92 -11.70 -20.28
C ILE A 185 6.91 -12.52 -21.58
N GLY A 186 7.45 -11.93 -22.66
CA GLY A 186 7.58 -12.60 -23.95
C GLY A 186 8.49 -13.83 -23.89
N GLY A 187 8.19 -14.84 -24.69
CA GLY A 187 8.92 -16.11 -24.70
C GLY A 187 8.38 -17.10 -25.71
N LEU A 188 8.96 -18.30 -25.74
CA LEU A 188 8.43 -19.44 -26.48
C LEU A 188 7.62 -20.30 -25.51
N HIS A 189 6.35 -20.52 -25.83
CA HIS A 189 5.42 -21.26 -25.00
C HIS A 189 4.92 -22.47 -25.75
N LYS A 190 5.06 -23.68 -25.19
CA LYS A 190 4.59 -24.90 -25.84
C LYS A 190 3.07 -24.87 -25.98
N ALA A 191 2.57 -25.35 -27.11
CA ALA A 191 1.15 -25.62 -27.26
C ALA A 191 0.74 -26.69 -26.22
N PRO A 192 -0.39 -26.49 -25.52
CA PRO A 192 -0.84 -27.46 -24.54
C PRO A 192 -1.27 -28.78 -25.19
N GLU A 193 -1.11 -29.88 -24.47
CA GLU A 193 -1.75 -31.15 -24.86
C GLU A 193 -3.20 -31.11 -24.37
N PRO A 194 -4.21 -31.18 -25.25
CA PRO A 194 -5.61 -30.88 -24.92
C PRO A 194 -6.15 -31.62 -23.68
N LYS A 195 -5.97 -32.95 -23.61
CA LYS A 195 -6.49 -33.79 -22.52
C LYS A 195 -5.89 -33.41 -21.17
N GLN A 196 -4.56 -33.32 -21.12
CA GLN A 196 -3.84 -32.98 -19.90
C GLN A 196 -4.14 -31.54 -19.50
N PHE A 197 -4.24 -30.63 -20.47
CA PHE A 197 -4.47 -29.22 -20.23
C PHE A 197 -5.82 -28.95 -19.61
N ILE A 198 -6.90 -29.61 -20.04
CA ILE A 198 -8.23 -29.38 -19.45
C ILE A 198 -8.28 -29.89 -18.00
N LYS A 199 -7.56 -30.96 -17.70
CA LYS A 199 -7.48 -31.54 -16.36
C LYS A 199 -6.60 -30.73 -15.41
N ASP A 200 -5.48 -30.24 -15.90
CA ASP A 200 -4.42 -29.63 -15.07
C ASP A 200 -4.40 -28.10 -15.16
N ASN A 201 -5.18 -27.49 -16.04
CA ASN A 201 -5.14 -26.05 -16.18
C ASN A 201 -6.16 -25.37 -15.26
N TYR A 202 -5.71 -24.25 -14.70
CA TYR A 202 -6.56 -23.40 -13.88
C TYR A 202 -7.73 -22.82 -14.68
N HIS A 203 -8.95 -23.04 -14.20
CA HIS A 203 -10.15 -22.37 -14.67
C HIS A 203 -10.90 -21.73 -13.50
N PHE A 204 -11.04 -20.40 -13.52
CA PHE A 204 -11.57 -19.61 -12.41
C PHE A 204 -12.89 -20.16 -11.84
N ARG A 205 -13.91 -20.37 -12.68
CA ARG A 205 -15.22 -20.87 -12.24
C ARG A 205 -15.21 -22.29 -11.69
N HIS A 206 -14.39 -23.16 -12.28
CA HIS A 206 -14.30 -24.55 -11.85
C HIS A 206 -13.69 -24.61 -10.45
N LEU A 207 -12.55 -23.93 -10.27
CA LEU A 207 -11.89 -23.90 -8.97
C LEU A 207 -12.74 -23.17 -7.93
N LEU A 208 -13.46 -22.10 -8.30
CA LEU A 208 -14.40 -21.43 -7.39
C LEU A 208 -15.51 -22.38 -6.91
N HIS A 209 -16.10 -23.17 -7.82
CA HIS A 209 -17.11 -24.17 -7.45
C HIS A 209 -16.54 -25.24 -6.52
N ARG A 210 -15.36 -25.78 -6.86
CA ARG A 210 -14.65 -26.78 -6.05
C ARG A 210 -14.28 -26.25 -4.66
N PHE A 211 -13.80 -25.01 -4.60
CA PHE A 211 -13.49 -24.33 -3.35
C PHE A 211 -14.76 -24.07 -2.52
N SER A 212 -15.88 -23.73 -3.17
CA SER A 212 -17.17 -23.56 -2.49
C SER A 212 -17.66 -24.88 -1.87
N GLY A 213 -17.56 -26.00 -2.60
CA GLY A 213 -17.83 -27.33 -2.05
C GLY A 213 -16.90 -27.70 -0.89
N HIS A 214 -15.62 -27.35 -0.98
CA HIS A 214 -14.66 -27.52 0.12
C HIS A 214 -15.03 -26.73 1.37
N VAL A 215 -15.49 -25.48 1.21
CA VAL A 215 -15.90 -24.61 2.32
C VAL A 215 -17.21 -25.09 2.93
N ALA A 216 -18.24 -25.34 2.11
CA ALA A 216 -19.60 -25.64 2.57
C ALA A 216 -19.80 -27.09 3.02
N HIS A 217 -19.15 -28.06 2.37
CA HIS A 217 -19.40 -29.49 2.57
C HIS A 217 -18.14 -30.28 2.98
N GLY A 218 -16.98 -29.62 3.11
CA GLY A 218 -15.74 -30.29 3.49
C GLY A 218 -15.14 -31.20 2.40
N GLU A 219 -15.53 -31.01 1.14
CA GLU A 219 -14.97 -31.74 0.00
C GLU A 219 -13.45 -31.56 -0.08
N LYS A 220 -12.69 -32.61 -0.38
CA LYS A 220 -11.23 -32.48 -0.51
C LYS A 220 -10.86 -31.80 -1.82
N LEU A 221 -9.95 -30.83 -1.75
CA LEU A 221 -9.23 -30.30 -2.89
C LEU A 221 -8.04 -31.21 -3.21
N SER A 222 -7.70 -31.31 -4.49
CA SER A 222 -6.46 -31.90 -4.94
C SER A 222 -5.29 -30.95 -4.66
N LYS A 223 -4.06 -31.48 -4.63
CA LYS A 223 -2.86 -30.68 -4.42
C LYS A 223 -2.72 -29.53 -5.43
N HIS A 224 -3.06 -29.80 -6.69
CA HIS A 224 -3.05 -28.80 -7.76
C HIS A 224 -4.09 -27.69 -7.53
N GLU A 225 -5.29 -28.04 -7.06
CA GLU A 225 -6.34 -27.06 -6.71
C GLU A 225 -5.89 -26.18 -5.53
N GLU A 226 -5.24 -26.75 -4.51
CA GLU A 226 -4.69 -26.02 -3.35
C GLU A 226 -3.59 -25.02 -3.76
N GLU A 227 -2.68 -25.42 -4.63
CA GLU A 227 -1.60 -24.57 -5.16
C GLU A 227 -2.14 -23.34 -5.91
N ASN A 228 -3.35 -23.44 -6.48
CA ASN A 228 -4.01 -22.37 -7.23
C ASN A 228 -4.91 -21.44 -6.39
N LEU A 229 -5.10 -21.67 -5.09
CA LEU A 229 -6.00 -20.84 -4.26
C LEU A 229 -5.56 -19.37 -4.19
N LYS A 230 -4.25 -19.09 -4.23
CA LYS A 230 -3.74 -17.72 -4.28
C LYS A 230 -4.16 -17.00 -5.56
N ARG A 231 -4.14 -17.72 -6.70
CA ARG A 231 -4.59 -17.20 -7.99
C ARG A 231 -6.10 -17.01 -8.00
N LEU A 232 -6.87 -17.95 -7.43
CA LEU A 232 -8.32 -17.82 -7.26
C LEU A 232 -8.69 -16.53 -6.52
N GLY A 233 -7.95 -16.18 -5.45
CA GLY A 233 -8.19 -14.94 -4.71
C GLY A 233 -7.90 -13.69 -5.51
N ARG A 234 -6.78 -13.67 -6.24
CA ARG A 234 -6.42 -12.58 -7.15
C ARG A 234 -7.49 -12.40 -8.23
N ASP A 235 -7.82 -13.47 -8.94
CA ASP A 235 -8.76 -13.43 -10.07
C ASP A 235 -10.19 -13.16 -9.59
N GLY A 236 -10.58 -13.65 -8.41
CA GLY A 236 -11.85 -13.32 -7.75
C GLY A 236 -11.94 -11.84 -7.39
N SER A 237 -10.89 -11.26 -6.82
CA SER A 237 -10.81 -9.82 -6.58
C SER A 237 -10.93 -9.03 -7.89
N ILE A 238 -10.15 -9.38 -8.92
CA ILE A 238 -10.22 -8.72 -10.25
C ILE A 238 -11.64 -8.84 -10.83
N PHE A 239 -12.23 -10.03 -10.79
CA PHE A 239 -13.60 -10.27 -11.28
C PHE A 239 -14.61 -9.36 -10.60
N LEU A 240 -14.54 -9.19 -9.28
CA LEU A 240 -15.44 -8.32 -8.52
C LEU A 240 -15.36 -6.85 -8.97
N HIS A 241 -14.17 -6.37 -9.34
CA HIS A 241 -13.97 -5.00 -9.86
C HIS A 241 -14.63 -4.71 -11.21
N MET A 242 -15.15 -5.72 -11.92
CA MET A 242 -15.92 -5.50 -13.14
C MET A 242 -17.25 -4.77 -12.87
N ASP A 243 -17.78 -4.85 -11.64
CA ASP A 243 -19.05 -4.24 -11.18
C ASP A 243 -20.24 -4.43 -12.14
N ALA A 244 -20.31 -5.61 -12.78
CA ALA A 244 -21.31 -5.91 -13.81
C ALA A 244 -22.62 -6.40 -13.19
N LYS A 245 -23.22 -5.62 -12.27
CA LYS A 245 -24.42 -6.00 -11.50
C LYS A 245 -25.65 -6.35 -12.37
N GLU A 246 -25.71 -5.84 -13.59
CA GLU A 246 -26.78 -6.16 -14.56
C GLU A 246 -26.58 -7.53 -15.24
N CYS A 247 -25.41 -8.15 -15.10
CA CYS A 247 -25.10 -9.45 -15.68
C CYS A 247 -25.45 -10.60 -14.71
N SER A 248 -26.33 -11.51 -15.14
CA SER A 248 -26.71 -12.71 -14.37
C SER A 248 -25.52 -13.60 -14.03
N SER A 249 -24.59 -13.73 -14.98
CA SER A 249 -23.33 -14.48 -14.83
C SER A 249 -22.43 -13.89 -13.74
N TYR A 250 -22.40 -12.56 -13.61
CA TYR A 250 -21.67 -11.85 -12.56
C TYR A 250 -22.33 -12.04 -11.20
N THR A 251 -23.63 -11.78 -11.10
CA THR A 251 -24.39 -11.90 -9.84
C THR A 251 -24.35 -13.31 -9.26
N GLN A 252 -24.38 -14.36 -10.08
CA GLN A 252 -24.22 -15.75 -9.63
C GLN A 252 -22.85 -16.02 -8.98
N VAL A 253 -21.77 -15.47 -9.57
CA VAL A 253 -20.41 -15.61 -9.02
C VAL A 253 -20.29 -14.82 -7.72
N VAL A 254 -20.80 -13.59 -7.65
CA VAL A 254 -20.85 -12.79 -6.41
C VAL A 254 -21.61 -13.52 -5.31
N SER A 255 -22.75 -14.13 -5.63
CA SER A 255 -23.53 -14.92 -4.67
C SER A 255 -22.75 -16.14 -4.16
N SER A 256 -22.03 -16.83 -5.05
CA SER A 256 -21.21 -17.99 -4.69
C SER A 256 -20.04 -17.58 -3.78
N LEU A 257 -19.38 -16.47 -4.09
CA LEU A 257 -18.31 -15.86 -3.29
C LEU A 257 -18.82 -15.37 -1.93
N THR A 258 -20.04 -14.84 -1.89
CA THR A 258 -20.68 -14.38 -0.65
C THR A 258 -20.97 -15.53 0.31
N ALA A 259 -21.41 -16.68 -0.21
CA ALA A 259 -21.77 -17.85 0.59
C ALA A 259 -20.58 -18.50 1.33
N ILE A 260 -19.34 -18.16 0.97
CA ILE A 260 -18.13 -18.79 1.51
C ILE A 260 -17.37 -17.89 2.50
N VAL A 261 -17.83 -16.67 2.78
CA VAL A 261 -17.15 -15.67 3.65
C VAL A 261 -16.98 -16.18 5.09
N CYS A 262 -15.82 -15.87 5.68
CA CYS A 262 -15.11 -16.56 6.77
C CYS A 262 -15.86 -16.81 8.10
N ASP A 263 -15.48 -17.91 8.78
CA ASP A 263 -15.96 -18.35 10.08
C ASP A 263 -14.89 -18.38 11.21
N SER A 264 -13.61 -18.08 10.95
CA SER A 264 -12.52 -18.30 11.93
C SER A 264 -11.49 -17.17 12.05
N CYS A 265 -11.17 -16.79 13.29
CA CYS A 265 -10.09 -15.87 13.67
C CYS A 265 -9.25 -16.51 14.81
N PRO A 266 -7.89 -16.52 14.73
CA PRO A 266 -7.07 -16.01 13.64
C PRO A 266 -7.11 -16.92 12.40
N VAL A 267 -6.93 -16.31 11.24
CA VAL A 267 -6.72 -16.97 9.94
C VAL A 267 -5.42 -17.77 10.00
N LYS A 268 -5.47 -19.08 9.68
CA LYS A 268 -4.28 -19.97 9.77
C LYS A 268 -4.01 -20.74 8.48
N THR A 269 -5.03 -20.95 7.65
CA THR A 269 -4.93 -21.81 6.46
C THR A 269 -4.99 -21.00 5.17
N PRO A 270 -4.45 -21.49 4.04
CA PRO A 270 -4.62 -20.85 2.73
C PRO A 270 -6.08 -20.58 2.37
N LYS A 271 -7.00 -21.48 2.81
CA LYS A 271 -8.45 -21.28 2.75
C LYS A 271 -8.86 -19.99 3.48
N ASP A 272 -8.48 -19.84 4.75
CA ASP A 272 -8.84 -18.66 5.55
C ASP A 272 -8.31 -17.37 4.91
N HIS A 273 -7.08 -17.39 4.38
CA HIS A 273 -6.46 -16.24 3.71
C HIS A 273 -7.23 -15.83 2.46
N LEU A 274 -7.60 -16.80 1.63
CA LEU A 274 -8.42 -16.57 0.45
C LEU A 274 -9.77 -15.95 0.84
N LEU A 275 -10.44 -16.51 1.85
CA LEU A 275 -11.72 -16.00 2.34
C LEU A 275 -11.62 -14.56 2.86
N LEU A 276 -10.58 -14.23 3.64
CA LEU A 276 -10.37 -12.87 4.13
C LEU A 276 -10.10 -11.88 2.99
N SER A 277 -9.31 -12.28 1.99
CA SER A 277 -9.01 -11.44 0.83
C SER A 277 -10.25 -11.13 -0.01
N LEU A 278 -11.11 -12.13 -0.22
CA LEU A 278 -12.35 -11.97 -0.99
C LEU A 278 -13.41 -11.22 -0.20
N ALA A 279 -13.52 -11.46 1.11
CA ALA A 279 -14.49 -10.82 2.00
C ALA A 279 -14.53 -9.29 1.87
N THR A 280 -13.35 -8.66 1.85
CA THR A 280 -13.22 -7.20 1.72
C THR A 280 -13.75 -6.70 0.37
N GLU A 281 -13.43 -7.43 -0.70
CA GLU A 281 -13.84 -7.06 -2.05
C GLU A 281 -15.34 -7.31 -2.27
N ILE A 282 -15.86 -8.43 -1.76
CA ILE A 282 -17.30 -8.74 -1.77
C ILE A 282 -18.07 -7.65 -1.02
N TYR A 283 -17.59 -7.20 0.14
CA TYR A 283 -18.24 -6.14 0.90
C TYR A 283 -18.39 -4.84 0.08
N LYS A 284 -17.37 -4.46 -0.70
CA LYS A 284 -17.40 -3.24 -1.52
C LYS A 284 -18.40 -3.31 -2.68
N VAL A 285 -18.59 -4.50 -3.27
CA VAL A 285 -19.44 -4.65 -4.47
C VAL A 285 -20.83 -5.21 -4.18
N SER A 286 -21.05 -5.73 -2.97
CA SER A 286 -22.33 -6.28 -2.55
C SER A 286 -23.45 -5.23 -2.68
N PRO A 287 -24.62 -5.59 -3.27
CA PRO A 287 -25.79 -4.71 -3.27
C PRO A 287 -26.28 -4.36 -1.86
N ASN A 288 -26.02 -5.24 -0.89
CA ASN A 288 -26.32 -5.01 0.53
C ASN A 288 -25.12 -5.42 1.39
N PRO A 289 -24.11 -4.55 1.54
CA PRO A 289 -22.93 -4.84 2.34
C PRO A 289 -23.26 -5.15 3.82
N ASP A 290 -24.31 -4.52 4.35
CA ASP A 290 -24.72 -4.70 5.75
C ASP A 290 -25.13 -6.15 6.06
N ALA A 291 -25.69 -6.87 5.07
CA ALA A 291 -26.05 -8.29 5.22
C ALA A 291 -24.82 -9.20 5.41
N LEU A 292 -23.62 -8.73 5.06
CA LEU A 292 -22.38 -9.49 5.22
C LEU A 292 -21.76 -9.31 6.59
N LEU A 293 -22.10 -8.22 7.30
CA LEU A 293 -21.46 -7.86 8.56
C LEU A 293 -21.51 -8.96 9.63
N PRO A 294 -22.61 -9.72 9.82
CA PRO A 294 -22.64 -10.81 10.81
C PRO A 294 -21.63 -11.92 10.54
N TYR A 295 -21.27 -12.14 9.26
CA TYR A 295 -20.27 -13.13 8.85
C TYR A 295 -18.85 -12.57 8.96
N LEU A 296 -18.68 -11.26 8.71
CA LEU A 296 -17.39 -10.58 8.76
C LEU A 296 -16.96 -10.25 10.20
N ILE A 297 -17.91 -9.91 11.06
CA ILE A 297 -17.69 -9.37 12.41
C ILE A 297 -18.63 -10.11 13.36
N LYS A 298 -18.14 -11.23 13.89
CA LYS A 298 -18.90 -12.10 14.80
C LYS A 298 -19.14 -11.47 16.16
N ASP A 299 -18.16 -10.70 16.64
CA ASP A 299 -18.24 -10.00 17.92
C ASP A 299 -18.46 -8.51 17.64
N ASN A 300 -19.74 -8.13 17.59
CA ASN A 300 -20.17 -6.74 17.46
C ASN A 300 -21.11 -6.41 18.64
N PRO A 301 -20.56 -6.10 19.82
CA PRO A 301 -21.37 -5.85 20.99
C PRO A 301 -22.25 -4.61 20.78
N LEU A 302 -23.50 -4.70 21.22
CA LEU A 302 -24.37 -3.52 21.28
C LEU A 302 -23.79 -2.55 22.30
N MET A 303 -23.39 -1.38 21.82
CA MET A 303 -22.83 -0.31 22.65
C MET A 303 -23.84 0.81 22.82
N PRO A 304 -23.95 1.41 24.03
CA PRO A 304 -24.73 2.63 24.24
C PRO A 304 -24.34 3.73 23.25
N VAL A 305 -25.35 4.44 22.72
CA VAL A 305 -25.15 5.53 21.77
C VAL A 305 -25.59 6.87 22.35
N VAL A 306 -24.96 7.94 21.87
CA VAL A 306 -25.37 9.32 22.05
C VAL A 306 -26.10 9.81 20.80
N TYR A 307 -27.10 10.67 20.98
CA TYR A 307 -27.90 11.23 19.89
C TYR A 307 -27.68 12.73 19.73
N ASN A 308 -27.69 13.20 18.49
CA ASN A 308 -27.53 14.60 18.12
C ASN A 308 -26.37 15.29 18.86
N HIS A 309 -25.24 14.60 18.94
CA HIS A 309 -24.06 15.08 19.65
C HIS A 309 -23.43 16.23 18.88
N LYS A 310 -23.28 17.37 19.56
CA LYS A 310 -22.74 18.61 18.99
C LYS A 310 -21.25 18.72 19.28
N ILE A 311 -20.46 18.77 18.22
CA ILE A 311 -19.01 18.93 18.28
C ILE A 311 -18.70 20.37 17.91
N LYS A 312 -18.04 21.08 18.83
CA LYS A 312 -17.47 22.39 18.56
C LYS A 312 -15.98 22.22 18.32
N THR A 313 -15.48 22.79 17.23
CA THR A 313 -14.06 22.74 16.89
C THR A 313 -13.52 24.13 16.63
N ASP A 314 -12.27 24.30 17.01
CA ASP A 314 -11.47 25.49 16.76
C ASP A 314 -10.20 25.00 16.05
N VAL A 315 -9.99 25.46 14.81
CA VAL A 315 -9.02 24.87 13.88
C VAL A 315 -8.34 25.96 13.08
N ASP A 316 -7.01 25.94 13.08
CA ASP A 316 -6.21 26.77 12.20
C ASP A 316 -6.20 26.15 10.79
N THR A 317 -6.73 26.87 9.81
CA THR A 317 -6.84 26.39 8.42
C THR A 317 -5.53 26.51 7.62
N ALA A 318 -4.42 26.92 8.26
CA ALA A 318 -3.13 27.07 7.59
C ALA A 318 -2.44 25.73 7.23
N ALA A 319 -2.87 24.61 7.80
CA ALA A 319 -2.30 23.28 7.54
C ALA A 319 -3.35 22.14 7.62
N GLU A 320 -3.05 20.99 7.02
CA GLU A 320 -3.86 19.77 7.20
C GLU A 320 -3.71 19.22 8.63
N GLU A 321 -4.81 19.14 9.38
CA GLU A 321 -4.87 18.61 10.76
C GLU A 321 -6.01 17.60 10.94
N TRP A 322 -5.78 16.55 11.72
CA TRP A 322 -6.83 15.59 12.10
C TRP A 322 -7.38 15.91 13.49
N ILE A 323 -8.71 15.97 13.62
CA ILE A 323 -9.39 16.32 14.88
C ILE A 323 -10.18 15.13 15.40
N SER A 324 -10.00 14.82 16.68
CA SER A 324 -10.73 13.75 17.36
C SER A 324 -12.13 14.24 17.72
N THR A 325 -13.15 13.47 17.36
CA THR A 325 -14.56 13.77 17.66
C THR A 325 -14.98 13.26 19.05
N GLY A 326 -14.20 12.36 19.64
CA GLY A 326 -14.59 11.60 20.84
C GLY A 326 -15.75 10.64 20.59
N LEU A 327 -16.03 10.33 19.32
CA LEU A 327 -17.11 9.45 18.90
C LEU A 327 -16.57 8.28 18.07
N TYR A 328 -17.29 7.17 18.12
CA TYR A 328 -16.99 5.94 17.42
C TYR A 328 -18.25 5.44 16.70
N LEU A 329 -18.08 5.00 15.46
CA LEU A 329 -19.14 4.27 14.75
C LEU A 329 -18.83 2.79 14.88
N SER A 330 -19.74 2.06 15.52
CA SER A 330 -19.63 0.60 15.57
C SER A 330 -19.74 0.02 14.17
N PRO A 331 -19.17 -1.17 13.91
CA PRO A 331 -19.27 -1.77 12.59
C PRO A 331 -20.73 -1.90 12.13
N GLY A 332 -21.03 -1.45 10.91
CA GLY A 332 -22.38 -1.39 10.34
C GLY A 332 -23.24 -0.21 10.77
N MET A 333 -22.80 0.58 11.75
CA MET A 333 -23.56 1.76 12.18
C MET A 333 -23.51 2.83 11.10
N LYS A 334 -24.70 3.30 10.71
CA LYS A 334 -24.88 4.48 9.86
C LYS A 334 -25.29 5.66 10.73
N THR A 335 -24.71 6.82 10.44
CA THR A 335 -25.11 8.09 11.06
C THR A 335 -25.22 9.16 9.99
N TYR A 336 -26.04 10.17 10.26
CA TYR A 336 -25.99 11.42 9.54
C TYR A 336 -25.12 12.41 10.31
N ILE A 337 -24.37 13.21 9.56
CA ILE A 337 -23.56 14.29 10.10
C ILE A 337 -24.07 15.58 9.47
N ALA A 338 -24.62 16.47 10.28
CA ALA A 338 -25.03 17.79 9.83
C ALA A 338 -23.83 18.74 9.94
N MET A 339 -23.47 19.31 8.79
CA MET A 339 -22.40 20.27 8.64
C MET A 339 -22.99 21.68 8.41
N PRO A 340 -22.37 22.73 8.94
CA PRO A 340 -22.70 24.11 8.56
C PRO A 340 -22.54 24.35 7.05
N GLU A 341 -23.37 25.23 6.50
CA GLU A 341 -23.40 25.52 5.05
C GLU A 341 -22.07 26.11 4.57
N GLU A 342 -21.38 26.87 5.44
CA GLU A 342 -20.14 27.59 5.17
C GLU A 342 -18.96 26.68 4.80
N ILE A 343 -19.06 25.36 5.05
CA ILE A 343 -17.99 24.38 4.79
C ILE A 343 -18.32 23.38 3.68
N VAL A 344 -19.55 23.39 3.16
CA VAL A 344 -19.96 22.51 2.06
C VAL A 344 -19.20 22.89 0.77
N ASN A 345 -18.75 21.89 0.00
CA ASN A 345 -18.01 22.03 -1.27
C ASN A 345 -16.61 22.66 -1.22
N LYS A 346 -16.05 22.94 -0.04
CA LYS A 346 -14.68 23.49 0.08
C LYS A 346 -13.56 22.43 -0.04
N GLY A 347 -13.86 21.21 -0.50
CA GLY A 347 -12.86 20.13 -0.68
C GLY A 347 -12.46 19.36 0.59
N TRP A 348 -13.15 19.57 1.70
CA TRP A 348 -12.84 18.93 2.99
C TRP A 348 -13.39 17.50 3.02
N LYS A 349 -12.59 16.54 3.49
CA LYS A 349 -12.96 15.11 3.55
C LYS A 349 -13.74 14.74 4.84
N ILE A 350 -14.48 15.71 5.40
CA ILE A 350 -15.00 15.89 6.78
C ILE A 350 -14.05 16.78 7.61
N GLN A 351 -14.35 18.09 7.74
CA GLN A 351 -13.68 18.99 8.68
C GLN A 351 -14.39 20.35 8.78
N ILE A 352 -14.23 21.00 9.92
CA ILE A 352 -15.06 22.07 10.48
C ILE A 352 -14.18 23.32 10.69
N VAL A 353 -14.72 24.51 10.43
CA VAL A 353 -14.05 25.81 10.59
C VAL A 353 -14.43 26.46 11.94
N GLU A 354 -13.61 27.37 12.43
CA GLU A 354 -13.77 28.13 13.68
C GLU A 354 -15.22 28.56 13.99
N GLY A 355 -15.70 28.27 15.20
CA GLY A 355 -17.03 28.65 15.68
C GLY A 355 -18.20 27.81 15.13
N LEU A 356 -17.92 26.79 14.32
CA LEU A 356 -18.94 25.96 13.72
C LEU A 356 -19.27 24.72 14.55
N GLU A 357 -20.55 24.36 14.52
CA GLU A 357 -21.10 23.24 15.26
C GLU A 357 -21.49 22.12 14.30
N VAL A 358 -20.92 20.94 14.50
CA VAL A 358 -21.32 19.74 13.76
C VAL A 358 -22.15 18.85 14.64
N THR A 359 -23.26 18.37 14.09
CA THR A 359 -24.15 17.45 14.81
C THR A 359 -24.02 16.05 14.23
N VAL A 360 -23.57 15.10 15.06
CA VAL A 360 -23.59 13.67 14.74
C VAL A 360 -24.86 13.07 15.33
N GLN A 361 -25.75 12.58 14.46
CA GLN A 361 -27.08 12.13 14.90
C GLN A 361 -27.05 10.92 15.82
N MET A 362 -26.16 9.95 15.58
CA MET A 362 -26.05 8.75 16.39
C MET A 362 -24.63 8.19 16.35
N ALA A 363 -23.99 8.04 17.51
CA ALA A 363 -22.66 7.44 17.60
C ALA A 363 -22.42 6.83 18.98
N VAL A 364 -21.43 5.96 19.09
CA VAL A 364 -20.94 5.42 20.36
C VAL A 364 -19.95 6.41 20.96
N PRO A 365 -20.05 6.82 22.24
CA PRO A 365 -19.05 7.68 22.84
C PRO A 365 -17.74 6.90 23.04
N ALA A 366 -16.62 7.57 22.78
CA ALA A 366 -15.27 7.06 23.04
C ALA A 366 -14.67 7.74 24.28
N PRO A 367 -13.77 7.05 25.02
CA PRO A 367 -12.97 7.74 26.03
C PRO A 367 -12.13 8.82 25.36
N TYR A 368 -12.49 10.07 25.62
CA TYR A 368 -11.83 11.22 25.02
C TYR A 368 -11.47 12.23 26.10
N TYR A 369 -10.17 12.42 26.28
CA TYR A 369 -9.62 13.45 27.15
C TYR A 369 -9.02 14.56 26.30
N LYS A 370 -9.38 15.81 26.59
CA LYS A 370 -8.79 17.00 25.98
C LYS A 370 -8.21 17.90 27.06
N SER A 371 -6.89 18.09 27.02
CA SER A 371 -6.18 18.93 27.99
C SER A 371 -6.74 20.35 28.03
N GLY A 372 -6.96 20.87 29.24
CA GLY A 372 -7.55 22.20 29.48
C GLY A 372 -9.06 22.29 29.27
N VAL A 373 -9.73 21.23 28.77
CA VAL A 373 -11.18 21.22 28.52
C VAL A 373 -11.90 20.18 29.38
N THR A 374 -11.41 18.94 29.40
CA THR A 374 -12.05 17.85 30.15
C THR A 374 -11.77 18.00 31.65
N THR A 375 -12.81 18.12 32.47
CA THR A 375 -12.64 18.20 33.93
C THR A 375 -12.36 16.81 34.54
N PRO A 376 -11.78 16.72 35.75
CA PRO A 376 -11.60 15.43 36.42
C PRO A 376 -12.91 14.66 36.64
N ALA A 377 -14.01 15.36 36.91
CA ALA A 377 -15.33 14.76 37.07
C ALA A 377 -15.82 14.16 35.74
N ASP A 378 -15.70 14.92 34.64
CA ASP A 378 -16.05 14.42 33.30
C ASP A 378 -15.20 13.21 32.93
N TRP A 379 -13.89 13.28 33.18
CA TRP A 379 -12.99 12.18 32.85
C TRP A 379 -13.31 10.89 33.60
N SER A 380 -13.72 10.98 34.88
CA SER A 380 -14.12 9.80 35.65
C SER A 380 -15.30 9.06 35.00
N LEU A 381 -16.16 9.76 34.26
CA LEU A 381 -17.25 9.17 33.48
C LEU A 381 -16.76 8.73 32.10
N LEU A 382 -16.09 9.62 31.37
CA LEU A 382 -15.67 9.42 29.98
C LEU A 382 -14.67 8.26 29.80
N ARG A 383 -13.76 8.04 30.76
CA ARG A 383 -12.78 6.93 30.69
C ARG A 383 -13.42 5.54 30.62
N THR A 384 -14.69 5.42 31.00
CA THR A 384 -15.47 4.18 30.99
C THR A 384 -16.35 4.02 29.74
N ALA A 385 -16.31 4.98 28.83
CA ALA A 385 -17.10 4.93 27.60
C ALA A 385 -16.79 3.64 26.78
N PRO A 386 -17.80 3.08 26.09
CA PRO A 386 -17.79 1.71 25.62
C PRO A 386 -16.97 1.49 24.34
N SER A 387 -16.56 2.56 23.63
CA SER A 387 -15.74 2.42 22.42
C SER A 387 -14.48 1.56 22.68
N PRO A 388 -14.01 0.79 21.67
CA PRO A 388 -12.78 0.02 21.77
C PRO A 388 -11.50 0.86 21.71
N TRP A 389 -11.55 2.10 21.21
CA TRP A 389 -10.41 3.02 21.17
C TRP A 389 -10.68 4.32 21.94
N ALA A 390 -9.62 4.86 22.51
CA ALA A 390 -9.59 6.09 23.27
C ALA A 390 -8.67 7.12 22.57
N GLU A 391 -8.98 8.38 22.81
CA GLU A 391 -8.26 9.54 22.30
C GLU A 391 -7.79 10.40 23.49
N LEU A 392 -6.49 10.66 23.59
CA LEU A 392 -5.93 11.58 24.59
C LEU A 392 -5.27 12.74 23.85
N GLU A 393 -5.93 13.89 23.86
CA GLU A 393 -5.48 15.10 23.17
C GLU A 393 -4.76 16.05 24.12
N PHE A 394 -3.48 16.29 23.83
CA PHE A 394 -2.59 17.18 24.56
C PHE A 394 -2.22 18.41 23.70
N GLU A 395 -1.26 19.24 24.13
CA GLU A 395 -0.95 20.50 23.46
C GLU A 395 -0.44 20.29 22.03
N ASN A 396 0.47 19.32 21.85
CA ASN A 396 1.21 19.08 20.60
C ASN A 396 1.03 17.68 20.03
N ILE A 397 0.31 16.78 20.71
CA ILE A 397 0.16 15.39 20.29
C ILE A 397 -1.20 14.83 20.70
N ILE A 398 -1.72 13.91 19.90
CA ILE A 398 -2.90 13.11 20.22
C ILE A 398 -2.51 11.63 20.21
N LEU A 399 -2.82 10.93 21.30
CA LEU A 399 -2.62 9.49 21.42
C LEU A 399 -3.93 8.76 21.14
N THR A 400 -3.91 7.84 20.17
CA THR A 400 -5.01 6.91 19.88
C THR A 400 -4.60 5.53 20.37
N VAL A 401 -5.22 5.07 21.47
CA VAL A 401 -4.87 3.82 22.15
C VAL A 401 -6.12 2.96 22.43
N PRO A 402 -5.99 1.64 22.60
CA PRO A 402 -7.08 0.80 23.08
C PRO A 402 -7.70 1.36 24.38
N SER A 403 -9.03 1.36 24.46
CA SER A 403 -9.71 1.95 25.62
C SER A 403 -9.42 1.22 26.94
N ASP A 404 -9.05 -0.05 26.90
CA ASP A 404 -8.72 -0.82 28.11
C ASP A 404 -7.54 -0.23 28.88
N VAL A 405 -6.54 0.36 28.20
CA VAL A 405 -5.37 0.94 28.88
C VAL A 405 -5.65 2.29 29.55
N VAL A 406 -6.72 2.99 29.17
CA VAL A 406 -7.09 4.29 29.78
C VAL A 406 -8.20 4.17 30.82
N ARG A 407 -8.91 3.03 30.88
CA ARG A 407 -10.01 2.83 31.85
C ARG A 407 -9.56 3.02 33.29
N SER A 408 -8.31 2.70 33.63
CA SER A 408 -7.73 2.89 34.96
C SER A 408 -6.88 4.17 35.11
N LEU A 409 -6.82 5.03 34.09
CA LEU A 409 -6.05 6.27 34.15
C LEU A 409 -6.84 7.33 34.93
N GLU A 410 -6.51 7.56 36.20
CA GLU A 410 -7.25 8.53 37.04
C GLU A 410 -6.76 9.97 36.89
N ARG A 411 -5.47 10.16 36.57
CA ARG A 411 -4.80 11.46 36.46
C ARG A 411 -4.28 11.72 35.04
N PRO A 412 -5.18 11.91 34.05
CA PRO A 412 -4.78 12.24 32.69
C PRO A 412 -4.13 13.62 32.58
N ASP A 413 -4.33 14.50 33.57
CA ASP A 413 -3.70 15.81 33.68
C ASP A 413 -2.19 15.72 33.94
N GLU A 414 -1.77 14.79 34.80
CA GLU A 414 -0.35 14.50 35.03
C GLU A 414 0.31 13.89 33.78
N LEU A 415 -0.42 13.03 33.07
CA LEU A 415 0.02 12.46 31.80
C LEU A 415 0.14 13.54 30.72
N ALA A 416 -0.85 14.43 30.60
CA ALA A 416 -0.82 15.55 29.66
C ALA A 416 0.36 16.46 29.91
N THR A 417 0.61 16.83 31.18
CA THR A 417 1.77 17.65 31.57
C THR A 417 3.09 17.02 31.13
N LEU A 418 3.24 15.71 31.35
CA LEU A 418 4.45 14.98 30.94
C LEU A 418 4.60 14.92 29.42
N TRP A 419 3.54 14.65 28.67
CA TRP A 419 3.60 14.64 27.20
C TRP A 419 3.83 16.03 26.60
N ASP A 420 3.27 17.08 27.19
CA ASP A 420 3.54 18.46 26.78
C ASP A 420 5.02 18.81 27.01
N GLU A 421 5.61 18.40 28.14
CA GLU A 421 7.04 18.53 28.43
C GLU A 421 7.91 17.77 27.41
N ILE A 422 7.56 16.50 27.11
CA ILE A 422 8.22 15.70 26.08
C ILE A 422 8.20 16.44 24.74
N MET A 423 7.03 16.84 24.27
CA MET A 423 6.87 17.45 22.94
C MET A 423 7.55 18.82 22.83
N ARG A 424 7.56 19.60 23.91
CA ARG A 424 8.34 20.86 23.97
C ARG A 424 9.84 20.58 23.89
N SER A 425 10.35 19.55 24.56
CA SER A 425 11.75 19.12 24.43
C SER A 425 12.09 18.58 23.03
N ILE A 426 11.15 17.88 22.37
CA ILE A 426 11.31 17.52 20.95
C ILE A 426 11.51 18.76 20.08
N ALA A 427 10.66 19.78 20.26
CA ALA A 427 10.71 21.05 19.55
C ALA A 427 12.02 21.81 19.83
N ASP A 428 12.40 21.87 21.10
CA ASP A 428 13.54 22.62 21.62
C ASP A 428 14.85 22.08 21.04
N LEU A 429 15.07 20.76 21.07
CA LEU A 429 16.24 20.18 20.41
C LEU A 429 16.23 20.48 18.90
N ALA A 430 15.07 20.41 18.24
CA ALA A 430 14.93 20.73 16.82
C ALA A 430 15.07 22.22 16.49
N ALA A 431 15.24 23.10 17.50
CA ALA A 431 15.25 24.55 17.38
C ALA A 431 14.00 25.10 16.65
N LYS A 432 12.84 24.54 16.96
CA LYS A 432 11.52 24.94 16.43
C LYS A 432 10.67 25.59 17.53
N PRO A 433 9.62 26.36 17.15
CA PRO A 433 8.63 26.83 18.11
C PRO A 433 8.06 25.68 18.96
N HIS A 434 7.91 25.90 20.26
CA HIS A 434 7.41 24.90 21.20
C HIS A 434 5.98 24.46 20.91
N LYS A 435 5.17 25.33 20.32
CA LYS A 435 3.84 24.99 19.82
C LYS A 435 3.97 24.52 18.37
N PHE A 436 3.53 23.30 18.11
CA PHE A 436 3.56 22.75 16.77
C PHE A 436 2.45 23.37 15.92
N PRO A 437 2.67 23.57 14.61
CA PRO A 437 1.65 24.11 13.71
C PRO A 437 0.44 23.17 13.55
N ARG A 438 0.63 21.87 13.83
CA ARG A 438 -0.42 20.85 13.92
C ARG A 438 -0.03 19.83 14.99
N LYS A 439 -1.00 19.23 15.67
CA LYS A 439 -0.69 18.15 16.62
C LYS A 439 -0.14 16.92 15.87
N GLU A 440 0.87 16.30 16.45
CA GLU A 440 1.30 14.96 16.04
C GLU A 440 0.25 13.91 16.41
N ARG A 441 0.29 12.77 15.73
CA ARG A 441 -0.63 11.65 15.97
C ARG A 441 0.17 10.41 16.28
N PHE A 442 -0.13 9.76 17.40
CA PHE A 442 0.51 8.51 17.79
C PHE A 442 -0.58 7.44 18.00
N VAL A 443 -0.58 6.44 17.14
CA VAL A 443 -1.62 5.40 17.10
C VAL A 443 -1.00 4.05 17.44
N THR A 444 -1.64 3.31 18.35
CA THR A 444 -1.23 1.92 18.63
C THR A 444 -2.26 0.94 18.06
N ASP A 445 -1.81 0.01 17.23
CA ASP A 445 -2.68 -0.97 16.58
C ASP A 445 -2.03 -2.36 16.47
N VAL A 446 -2.82 -3.41 16.28
CA VAL A 446 -2.35 -4.79 16.11
C VAL A 446 -1.62 -4.94 14.78
N GLN A 447 -2.10 -4.27 13.73
CA GLN A 447 -1.49 -4.30 12.41
C GLN A 447 -1.10 -2.90 11.96
N ILE A 448 0.20 -2.69 11.79
CA ILE A 448 0.77 -1.44 11.28
C ILE A 448 1.45 -1.68 9.94
N SER A 449 1.75 -0.61 9.20
CA SER A 449 2.27 -0.74 7.83
C SER A 449 3.67 -1.37 7.77
N HIS A 450 4.47 -1.22 8.83
CA HIS A 450 5.83 -1.73 8.88
C HIS A 450 6.34 -1.96 10.31
N GLY A 451 7.09 -3.04 10.52
CA GLY A 451 7.87 -3.27 11.75
C GLY A 451 7.03 -3.37 13.03
N TRP A 452 7.66 -2.98 14.15
CA TRP A 452 7.02 -2.89 15.47
C TRP A 452 6.53 -1.46 15.79
N MET A 453 7.20 -0.48 15.20
CA MET A 453 6.91 0.94 15.30
C MET A 453 7.47 1.63 14.06
N HIS A 454 6.83 2.71 13.60
CA HIS A 454 7.36 3.55 12.53
C HIS A 454 6.85 4.99 12.63
N ALA A 455 7.71 5.93 12.22
CA ALA A 455 7.40 7.33 12.08
C ALA A 455 6.44 7.63 10.92
N GLY A 456 5.95 8.86 10.88
CA GLY A 456 4.98 9.33 9.91
C GLY A 456 3.95 10.26 10.52
N TYR A 457 2.86 10.48 9.79
CA TYR A 457 1.67 11.12 10.32
C TYR A 457 0.45 10.28 9.88
N PRO A 458 -0.02 9.35 10.74
CA PRO A 458 0.39 9.14 12.14
C PRO A 458 1.74 8.42 12.32
N ILE A 459 2.32 8.58 13.51
CA ILE A 459 3.29 7.64 14.09
C ILE A 459 2.49 6.40 14.52
N MET A 460 2.96 5.22 14.14
CA MET A 460 2.27 3.96 14.44
C MET A 460 3.15 3.07 15.32
N ALA A 461 2.55 2.41 16.30
CA ALA A 461 3.20 1.36 17.09
C ALA A 461 2.31 0.13 17.24
N HIS A 462 2.93 -1.02 17.50
CA HIS A 462 2.18 -2.21 17.86
C HIS A 462 1.36 -1.99 19.15
N LYS A 463 0.15 -2.57 19.22
CA LYS A 463 -0.82 -2.44 20.33
C LYS A 463 -0.18 -2.64 21.72
N ALA A 464 0.79 -3.54 21.84
CA ALA A 464 1.46 -3.84 23.10
C ALA A 464 2.14 -2.61 23.76
N THR A 465 2.49 -1.59 22.98
CA THR A 465 3.12 -0.35 23.48
C THR A 465 2.12 0.58 24.17
N ALA A 466 0.81 0.38 23.98
CA ALA A 466 -0.23 1.31 24.44
C ALA A 466 -0.18 1.62 25.94
N ALA A 467 0.00 0.59 26.78
CA ALA A 467 0.05 0.76 28.22
C ALA A 467 1.27 1.57 28.70
N GLU A 468 2.37 1.52 27.94
CA GLU A 468 3.60 2.27 28.25
C GLU A 468 3.41 3.77 27.96
N LEU A 469 2.70 4.10 26.87
CA LEU A 469 2.45 5.49 26.46
C LEU A 469 1.55 6.27 27.42
N VAL A 470 0.68 5.57 28.17
CA VAL A 470 -0.29 6.20 29.08
C VAL A 470 0.08 6.08 30.56
N SER A 471 1.24 5.49 30.88
CA SER A 471 1.69 5.28 32.25
C SER A 471 2.81 6.25 32.64
N THR A 472 2.47 7.30 33.38
CA THR A 472 3.46 8.27 33.90
C THR A 472 4.58 7.59 34.69
N ALA A 473 4.24 6.56 35.49
CA ALA A 473 5.21 5.76 36.24
C ALA A 473 6.16 4.97 35.33
N HIS A 474 5.65 4.37 34.24
CA HIS A 474 6.50 3.69 33.26
C HIS A 474 7.43 4.69 32.59
N ILE A 475 6.89 5.81 32.08
CA ILE A 475 7.66 6.81 31.33
C ILE A 475 8.79 7.38 32.19
N ARG A 476 8.51 7.78 33.43
CA ARG A 476 9.55 8.31 34.33
C ARG A 476 10.53 7.26 34.83
N GLY A 477 10.11 6.00 34.96
CA GLY A 477 10.96 4.93 35.50
C GLY A 477 11.83 4.23 34.46
N LYS A 478 11.31 4.00 33.25
CA LYS A 478 11.93 3.21 32.18
C LYS A 478 12.19 3.99 30.90
N GLY A 479 11.53 5.14 30.72
CA GLY A 479 11.59 5.91 29.49
C GLY A 479 10.73 5.34 28.37
N LEU A 480 10.87 5.91 27.18
CA LEU A 480 10.11 5.58 25.97
C LEU A 480 11.01 5.61 24.73
N TRP A 481 12.16 4.90 24.77
CA TRP A 481 13.17 5.00 23.71
C TRP A 481 12.60 4.88 22.30
N GLY A 482 11.75 3.89 22.04
CA GLY A 482 11.12 3.66 20.74
C GLY A 482 10.18 4.79 20.32
N ALA A 483 9.25 5.21 21.19
CA ALA A 483 8.31 6.27 20.85
C ALA A 483 9.02 7.61 20.56
N ILE A 484 10.06 7.94 21.35
CA ILE A 484 10.86 9.14 21.13
C ILE A 484 11.73 9.01 19.86
N HIS A 485 12.20 7.81 19.54
CA HIS A 485 12.95 7.55 18.30
C HIS A 485 12.12 7.90 17.06
N GLU A 486 10.86 7.49 17.01
CA GLU A 486 9.96 7.84 15.89
C GLU A 486 9.61 9.32 15.85
N LEU A 487 9.41 9.96 17.00
CA LEU A 487 9.24 11.41 17.06
C LEU A 487 10.49 12.14 16.55
N GLY A 488 11.68 11.58 16.82
CA GLY A 488 12.96 12.05 16.31
C GLY A 488 13.06 11.96 14.79
N HIS A 489 12.54 10.89 14.17
CA HIS A 489 12.44 10.79 12.71
C HIS A 489 11.62 11.94 12.11
N ASN A 490 10.50 12.31 12.72
CA ASN A 490 9.70 13.47 12.27
C ASN A 490 10.45 14.82 12.39
N GLN A 491 11.55 14.88 13.15
CA GLN A 491 12.38 16.09 13.29
C GLN A 491 13.62 16.11 12.39
N GLN A 492 13.98 14.99 11.76
CA GLN A 492 15.12 14.92 10.86
C GLN A 492 14.95 15.86 9.66
N ARG A 493 16.07 16.43 9.19
CA ARG A 493 16.11 17.29 8.01
C ARG A 493 17.20 16.84 7.07
N GLY A 494 16.85 16.73 5.78
CA GLY A 494 17.78 16.30 4.73
C GLY A 494 19.03 17.18 4.59
N CYS A 495 19.04 18.40 5.13
CA CYS A 495 20.19 19.32 5.09
C CYS A 495 21.36 18.89 5.99
N TRP A 496 21.14 18.04 6.99
CA TRP A 496 22.17 17.52 7.89
C TRP A 496 22.15 15.98 8.00
N GLU A 497 21.36 15.31 7.17
CA GLU A 497 21.38 13.85 7.02
C GLU A 497 22.30 13.39 5.89
N PHE A 498 23.08 12.36 6.19
CA PHE A 498 23.99 11.65 5.30
C PHE A 498 23.44 10.23 5.06
N LYS A 499 22.57 10.09 4.06
CA LYS A 499 21.90 8.80 3.76
C LYS A 499 22.87 7.80 3.11
N PRO A 500 22.75 6.49 3.39
CA PRO A 500 21.79 5.86 4.31
C PRO A 500 22.25 5.84 5.78
N ASN A 501 23.52 6.16 6.06
CA ASN A 501 24.16 5.84 7.34
C ASN A 501 23.59 6.58 8.56
N THR A 502 22.96 7.74 8.35
CA THR A 502 22.44 8.57 9.46
C THR A 502 20.93 8.53 9.64
N THR A 503 20.18 7.88 8.74
CA THR A 503 18.70 7.82 8.80
C THR A 503 18.23 7.25 10.13
N GLU A 504 18.79 6.14 10.57
CA GLU A 504 18.48 5.52 11.88
C GLU A 504 19.34 6.06 13.03
N CYS A 505 20.21 7.03 12.75
CA CYS A 505 21.17 7.56 13.72
C CYS A 505 20.66 8.83 14.37
N THR A 506 20.42 9.88 13.57
CA THR A 506 20.21 11.23 14.11
C THR A 506 18.86 11.38 14.81
N CYS A 507 17.86 10.56 14.47
CA CYS A 507 16.61 10.44 15.23
C CYS A 507 16.87 10.08 16.71
N ASN A 508 17.89 9.27 17.01
CA ASN A 508 18.24 8.90 18.40
C ASN A 508 18.85 10.05 19.21
N LEU A 509 19.19 11.20 18.60
CA LEU A 509 19.55 12.39 19.37
C LEU A 509 18.39 12.82 20.27
N TRP A 510 17.16 12.75 19.76
CA TRP A 510 15.95 13.02 20.54
C TRP A 510 15.72 11.97 21.62
N SER A 511 15.94 10.69 21.32
CA SER A 511 15.84 9.62 22.32
C SER A 511 16.77 9.88 23.50
N VAL A 512 18.04 10.20 23.25
CA VAL A 512 18.99 10.51 24.33
C VAL A 512 18.56 11.79 25.06
N TYR A 513 18.29 12.87 24.33
CA TYR A 513 17.95 14.18 24.89
C TYR A 513 16.74 14.14 25.82
N VAL A 514 15.62 13.55 25.39
CA VAL A 514 14.41 13.49 26.20
C VAL A 514 14.61 12.61 27.44
N HIS A 515 15.36 11.51 27.33
CA HIS A 515 15.61 10.66 28.49
C HIS A 515 16.44 11.40 29.55
N GLU A 516 17.41 12.21 29.13
CA GLU A 516 18.24 12.97 30.07
C GLU A 516 17.52 14.17 30.65
N GLU A 517 16.93 15.02 29.80
CA GLU A 517 16.39 16.32 30.22
C GLU A 517 14.97 16.25 30.78
N VAL A 518 14.14 15.30 30.32
CA VAL A 518 12.74 15.19 30.75
C VAL A 518 12.54 14.06 31.75
N PHE A 519 13.12 12.89 31.47
CA PHE A 519 12.92 11.72 32.35
C PHE A 519 13.94 11.65 33.49
N GLY A 520 15.06 12.38 33.41
CA GLY A 520 16.14 12.29 34.38
C GLY A 520 16.84 10.91 34.37
N ILE A 521 16.76 10.19 33.25
CA ILE A 521 17.33 8.86 33.06
C ILE A 521 18.67 9.02 32.33
N GLU A 522 19.74 8.62 33.00
CA GLU A 522 21.08 8.53 32.41
C GLU A 522 21.04 7.65 31.13
N ARG A 523 21.62 8.12 30.02
CA ARG A 523 21.57 7.43 28.72
C ARG A 523 21.96 5.95 28.76
N GLY A 524 22.93 5.57 29.59
CA GLY A 524 23.38 4.19 29.74
C GLY A 524 22.33 3.25 30.35
N LYS A 525 21.39 3.81 31.12
CA LYS A 525 20.20 3.12 31.65
C LYS A 525 19.02 3.19 30.69
N ALA A 526 18.91 4.27 29.93
CA ALA A 526 17.87 4.43 28.91
C ALA A 526 17.98 3.38 27.79
N HIS A 527 19.19 3.05 27.34
CA HIS A 527 19.39 1.99 26.35
C HIS A 527 20.76 1.29 26.50
N PRO A 528 20.84 -0.06 26.44
CA PRO A 528 22.10 -0.78 26.66
C PRO A 528 23.24 -0.39 25.70
N ALA A 529 22.90 0.01 24.47
CA ALA A 529 23.88 0.45 23.48
C ALA A 529 24.55 1.79 23.82
N MET A 530 23.97 2.56 24.76
CA MET A 530 24.47 3.85 25.23
C MET A 530 25.32 3.75 26.50
N ALA A 531 25.46 2.56 27.08
CA ALA A 531 26.38 2.34 28.19
C ALA A 531 27.82 2.71 27.77
N LEU A 532 28.54 3.45 28.62
CA LEU A 532 29.88 4.00 28.30
C LEU A 532 30.86 2.94 27.78
N LYS A 533 30.85 1.74 28.37
CA LYS A 533 31.68 0.61 27.90
C LYS A 533 31.37 0.19 26.46
N LYS A 534 30.09 0.18 26.08
CA LYS A 534 29.64 -0.16 24.71
C LYS A 534 29.97 0.95 23.73
N ARG A 535 29.80 2.21 24.13
CA ARG A 535 30.17 3.42 23.36
C ARG A 535 31.67 3.43 23.03
N ASN A 536 32.52 3.35 24.06
CA ASN A 536 33.97 3.33 23.90
C ASN A 536 34.46 2.12 23.10
N GLY A 537 33.93 0.93 23.39
CA GLY A 537 34.26 -0.28 22.64
C GLY A 537 33.93 -0.15 21.15
N ARG A 538 32.80 0.49 20.81
CA ARG A 538 32.37 0.71 19.43
C ARG A 538 33.27 1.70 18.69
N ALA A 539 33.64 2.81 19.34
CA ALA A 539 34.59 3.77 18.78
C ALA A 539 35.96 3.12 18.50
N LYS A 540 36.45 2.31 19.46
CA LYS A 540 37.69 1.54 19.31
C LYS A 540 37.63 0.56 18.14
N THR A 541 36.61 -0.31 18.09
CA THR A 541 36.45 -1.30 17.01
C THR A 541 36.33 -0.64 15.63
N TYR A 542 35.62 0.50 15.54
CA TYR A 542 35.54 1.24 14.29
C TYR A 542 36.90 1.80 13.85
N ALA A 543 37.67 2.35 14.78
CA ALA A 543 39.01 2.85 14.52
C ALA A 543 39.97 1.73 14.06
N GLU A 544 39.97 0.58 14.76
CA GLU A 544 40.76 -0.61 14.40
C GLU A 544 40.34 -1.20 13.05
N GLY A 545 39.06 -1.07 12.67
CA GLY A 545 38.51 -1.48 11.38
C GLY A 545 38.87 -0.55 10.20
N GLY A 546 39.73 0.44 10.41
CA GLY A 546 40.22 1.33 9.37
C GLY A 546 39.32 2.53 9.05
N LYS A 547 38.42 2.92 9.97
CA LYS A 547 37.67 4.20 9.91
C LYS A 547 36.87 4.38 8.60
N LYS A 548 36.28 3.32 8.08
CA LYS A 548 35.56 3.32 6.79
C LYS A 548 34.10 3.75 6.96
N LEU A 549 33.71 4.90 6.43
CA LEU A 549 32.32 5.38 6.49
C LEU A 549 31.29 4.38 5.94
N GLY A 550 31.66 3.58 4.93
CA GLY A 550 30.80 2.55 4.36
C GLY A 550 30.39 1.44 5.35
N THR A 551 31.06 1.32 6.51
CA THR A 551 30.73 0.34 7.56
C THR A 551 29.97 0.97 8.74
N TRP A 552 29.54 2.23 8.63
CA TRP A 552 28.73 2.87 9.66
C TRP A 552 27.39 2.16 9.83
N SER A 553 27.20 1.56 11.00
CA SER A 553 25.88 1.26 11.55
C SER A 553 25.32 2.50 12.25
N MET A 554 24.00 2.52 12.49
CA MET A 554 23.33 3.61 13.24
C MET A 554 24.04 3.95 14.56
N TRP A 555 24.52 2.92 15.24
CA TRP A 555 25.11 2.98 16.55
C TRP A 555 26.55 3.52 16.52
N VAL A 556 27.29 3.27 15.44
CA VAL A 556 28.63 3.83 15.22
C VAL A 556 28.50 5.30 14.85
N ALA A 557 27.60 5.61 13.92
CA ALA A 557 27.32 6.99 13.53
C ALA A 557 26.89 7.84 14.72
N LEU A 558 26.02 7.31 15.59
CA LEU A 558 25.52 8.04 16.76
C LEU A 558 26.65 8.42 17.71
N GLU A 559 27.66 7.56 17.86
CA GLU A 559 28.80 7.82 18.74
C GLU A 559 29.58 9.08 18.33
N THR A 560 29.69 9.36 17.03
CA THR A 560 30.30 10.61 16.54
C THR A 560 29.58 11.84 17.10
N TYR A 561 28.25 11.82 17.14
CA TYR A 561 27.45 12.91 17.71
C TYR A 561 27.50 12.91 19.24
N MET A 562 27.51 11.75 19.87
CA MET A 562 27.56 11.67 21.33
C MET A 562 28.88 12.18 21.91
N GLN A 563 30.01 12.00 21.21
CA GLN A 563 31.27 12.62 21.63
C GLN A 563 31.27 14.14 21.51
N LEU A 564 30.58 14.70 20.51
CA LEU A 564 30.33 16.14 20.44
C LEU A 564 29.44 16.58 21.60
N GLN A 565 28.39 15.82 21.91
CA GLN A 565 27.49 16.14 23.01
C GLN A 565 28.20 16.05 24.37
N ASP A 566 29.05 15.05 24.61
CA ASP A 566 29.82 14.90 25.85
C ASP A 566 30.76 16.11 26.08
N LYS A 567 31.28 16.73 25.01
CA LYS A 567 32.19 17.87 25.08
C LYS A 567 31.47 19.23 25.16
N PHE A 568 30.41 19.42 24.38
CA PHE A 568 29.79 20.74 24.15
C PHE A 568 28.37 20.88 24.70
N GLY A 569 27.75 19.80 25.15
CA GLY A 569 26.38 19.77 25.65
C GLY A 569 25.33 19.95 24.55
N TRP A 570 24.06 19.88 24.97
CA TRP A 570 22.91 19.96 24.09
C TRP A 570 22.68 21.36 23.49
N ASP A 571 23.10 22.42 24.18
CA ASP A 571 22.99 23.80 23.67
C ASP A 571 23.77 24.02 22.37
N ALA A 572 24.90 23.34 22.18
CA ALA A 572 25.63 23.37 20.92
C ALA A 572 24.80 22.78 19.78
N PHE A 573 24.12 21.65 20.01
CA PHE A 573 23.24 21.02 19.02
C PHE A 573 22.06 21.92 18.65
N LYS A 574 21.40 22.53 19.64
CA LYS A 574 20.30 23.48 19.40
C LYS A 574 20.75 24.65 18.53
N LYS A 575 21.91 25.24 18.83
CA LYS A 575 22.49 26.34 18.03
C LYS A 575 22.85 25.91 16.61
N VAL A 576 23.43 24.71 16.45
CA VAL A 576 23.73 24.13 15.13
C VAL A 576 22.46 23.94 14.32
N PHE A 577 21.43 23.29 14.87
CA PHE A 577 20.17 23.05 14.16
C PHE A 577 19.45 24.36 13.83
N ALA A 578 19.50 25.34 14.73
CA ALA A 578 19.00 26.70 14.48
C ALA A 578 19.68 27.35 13.26
N ALA A 579 21.00 27.21 13.12
CA ALA A 579 21.76 27.79 12.00
C ALA A 579 21.30 27.24 10.64
N TYR A 580 20.95 25.95 10.58
CA TYR A 580 20.47 25.28 9.37
C TYR A 580 19.07 25.70 8.90
N PHE A 581 18.34 26.54 9.65
CA PHE A 581 17.16 27.23 9.10
C PHE A 581 17.53 28.40 8.17
N LYS A 582 18.78 28.89 8.26
CA LYS A 582 19.27 30.05 7.50
C LYS A 582 20.28 29.68 6.41
N ILE A 583 20.81 28.45 6.45
CA ILE A 583 21.88 27.98 5.58
C ILE A 583 21.30 27.12 4.44
N SER A 584 21.77 27.36 3.21
CA SER A 584 21.54 26.46 2.08
C SER A 584 22.49 25.27 2.16
N SER A 585 21.96 24.05 2.06
CA SER A 585 22.74 22.82 2.21
C SER A 585 23.04 22.14 0.87
N PRO A 586 24.27 21.59 0.69
CA PRO A 586 24.60 20.75 -0.45
C PRO A 586 23.67 19.54 -0.60
N LYS A 587 23.57 19.02 -1.82
CA LYS A 587 22.74 17.82 -2.08
C LYS A 587 23.50 16.52 -1.81
N ASP A 588 24.81 16.50 -2.03
CA ASP A 588 25.67 15.33 -1.83
C ASP A 588 26.17 15.21 -0.37
N ASN A 589 26.49 13.99 0.05
CA ASN A 589 26.91 13.74 1.43
C ASN A 589 28.26 14.38 1.78
N ASN A 590 29.20 14.47 0.83
CA ASN A 590 30.52 15.05 1.10
C ASN A 590 30.41 16.53 1.46
N GLY A 591 29.67 17.29 0.63
CA GLY A 591 29.38 18.69 0.89
C GLY A 591 28.63 18.90 2.20
N LYS A 592 27.67 18.04 2.53
CA LYS A 592 26.92 18.11 3.80
C LYS A 592 27.81 17.86 5.02
N MET A 593 28.71 16.88 4.97
CA MET A 593 29.66 16.58 6.05
C MET A 593 30.62 17.76 6.28
N ASN A 594 31.16 18.35 5.21
CA ASN A 594 32.01 19.53 5.29
C ASN A 594 31.24 20.74 5.85
N LEU A 595 30.02 20.98 5.38
CA LEU A 595 29.17 22.05 5.91
C LEU A 595 28.89 21.84 7.40
N TYR A 596 28.55 20.61 7.81
CA TYR A 596 28.31 20.29 9.22
C TYR A 596 29.56 20.54 10.08
N ALA A 597 30.74 20.15 9.60
CA ALA A 597 32.00 20.40 10.30
C ALA A 597 32.27 21.90 10.47
N VAL A 598 32.03 22.71 9.44
CA VAL A 598 32.15 24.18 9.51
C VAL A 598 31.13 24.76 10.49
N THR A 599 29.85 24.45 10.32
CA THR A 599 28.77 25.00 11.13
C THR A 599 28.95 24.66 12.61
N PHE A 600 29.30 23.42 12.93
CA PHE A 600 29.53 23.00 14.30
C PHE A 600 30.77 23.67 14.89
N SER A 601 31.90 23.66 14.16
CA SER A 601 33.15 24.30 14.63
C SER A 601 32.99 25.78 14.92
N GLN A 602 32.30 26.51 14.04
CA GLN A 602 32.00 27.93 14.23
C GLN A 602 31.06 28.16 15.42
N THR A 603 30.08 27.28 15.62
CA THR A 603 29.12 27.39 16.74
C THR A 603 29.79 27.20 18.10
N VAL A 604 30.80 26.32 18.18
CA VAL A 604 31.52 26.04 19.44
C VAL A 604 32.88 26.73 19.54
N GLU A 605 33.18 27.62 18.59
CA GLU A 605 34.42 28.41 18.50
C GLU A 605 35.71 27.55 18.60
N MET A 606 35.66 26.34 18.04
CA MET A 606 36.78 25.40 18.07
C MET A 606 36.85 24.62 16.76
N ASN A 607 38.05 24.44 16.22
CA ASN A 607 38.28 23.68 14.99
C ASN A 607 38.14 22.17 15.24
N LEU A 608 37.05 21.58 14.71
CA LEU A 608 36.72 20.16 14.84
C LEU A 608 37.19 19.31 13.66
N SER A 609 37.97 19.87 12.72
CA SER A 609 38.39 19.17 11.49
C SER A 609 39.13 17.87 11.81
N ALA A 610 40.06 17.90 12.77
CA ALA A 610 40.82 16.73 13.21
C ALA A 610 39.92 15.62 13.80
N PHE A 611 38.89 16.01 14.55
CA PHE A 611 37.91 15.09 15.12
C PHE A 611 37.11 14.37 14.03
N PHE A 612 36.54 15.13 13.08
CA PHE A 612 35.76 14.53 11.99
C PHE A 612 36.62 13.65 11.07
N LYS A 613 37.86 14.07 10.77
CA LYS A 613 38.82 13.23 10.03
C LYS A 613 39.12 11.92 10.77
N SER A 614 39.23 11.94 12.10
CA SER A 614 39.45 10.74 12.91
C SER A 614 38.27 9.76 12.90
N TRP A 615 37.07 10.24 12.54
CA TRP A 615 35.89 9.41 12.26
C TRP A 615 35.77 8.99 10.79
N GLY A 616 36.72 9.36 9.93
CA GLY A 616 36.76 9.00 8.52
C GLY A 616 35.99 9.96 7.61
N TRP A 617 35.60 11.15 8.09
CA TRP A 617 34.90 12.14 7.26
C TRP A 617 35.85 12.73 6.21
N PRO A 618 35.42 12.86 4.94
CA PRO A 618 36.19 13.48 3.86
C PRO A 618 36.24 15.01 4.03
N ILE A 619 36.92 15.51 5.06
CA ILE A 619 37.08 16.96 5.28
C ILE A 619 38.07 17.54 4.27
N ASP A 620 37.58 18.45 3.43
CA ASP A 620 38.32 19.09 2.35
C ASP A 620 39.31 20.14 2.89
N ALA A 621 40.39 20.39 2.16
CA ALA A 621 41.39 21.40 2.52
C ALA A 621 40.80 22.81 2.69
N ALA A 622 39.80 23.17 1.88
CA ALA A 622 39.09 24.45 1.98
C ALA A 622 38.31 24.58 3.30
N THR A 623 37.79 23.47 3.84
CA THR A 623 37.13 23.44 5.15
C THR A 623 38.15 23.69 6.26
N GLU A 624 39.32 23.07 6.18
CA GLU A 624 40.39 23.27 7.17
C GLU A 624 40.95 24.69 7.15
N GLU A 625 41.19 25.25 5.96
CA GLU A 625 41.62 26.65 5.80
C GLU A 625 40.61 27.61 6.43
N LYS A 626 39.31 27.40 6.16
CA LYS A 626 38.24 28.20 6.74
C LYS A 626 38.17 28.14 8.26
N LEU A 627 38.59 27.03 8.87
CA LEU A 627 38.57 26.82 10.32
C LEU A 627 39.93 27.07 10.99
N SER A 628 40.96 27.44 10.22
CA SER A 628 42.35 27.57 10.69
C SER A 628 42.57 28.65 11.77
N THR A 629 41.67 29.63 11.85
CA THR A 629 41.73 30.71 12.84
C THR A 629 41.16 30.31 14.21
N LEU A 630 40.45 29.19 14.29
CA LEU A 630 39.88 28.69 15.55
C LEU A 630 40.89 27.78 16.28
N PRO A 631 40.88 27.72 17.62
CA PRO A 631 41.70 26.80 18.38
C PRO A 631 41.37 25.34 18.01
N THR A 632 42.38 24.49 17.87
CA THR A 632 42.17 23.07 17.50
C THR A 632 41.75 22.22 18.69
N TRP A 633 40.76 21.34 18.49
CA TRP A 633 40.43 20.32 19.48
C TRP A 633 41.43 19.16 19.45
N SER A 634 42.59 19.36 20.06
CA SER A 634 43.74 18.43 19.97
C SER A 634 43.62 17.19 20.86
N ASP A 635 42.78 17.20 21.90
CA ASP A 635 42.59 16.10 22.86
C ASP A 635 41.27 15.34 22.64
N HIS A 636 40.75 15.35 21.41
CA HIS A 636 39.46 14.72 21.12
C HIS A 636 39.48 13.19 21.37
N PRO A 637 38.35 12.55 21.73
CA PRO A 637 38.33 11.15 22.17
C PRO A 637 38.94 10.14 21.19
N MET A 638 38.88 10.42 19.88
CA MET A 638 39.45 9.53 18.87
C MET A 638 40.98 9.55 18.76
N VAL A 639 41.70 10.50 19.39
CA VAL A 639 43.19 10.56 19.34
C VAL A 639 43.81 9.31 19.95
N GLN A 640 43.17 8.71 20.96
CA GLN A 640 43.66 7.48 21.60
C GLN A 640 43.62 6.25 20.68
N TYR A 641 42.96 6.35 19.52
CA TYR A 641 42.91 5.32 18.46
C TYR A 641 43.56 5.82 17.15
N GLY A 642 44.39 6.87 17.28
CA GLY A 642 45.07 7.60 16.20
C GLY A 642 45.96 6.72 15.36
#